data_AF-A0A8H5FSX0-F1
#
_entry.id   AF-A0A8H5FSX0-F1
#
_cell.length_a   1.000
_cell.length_b   1.000
_cell.length_c   1.000
_cell.angle_alpha   90.00
_cell.angle_beta   90.00
_cell.angle_gamma   90.00
#
_symmetry.space_group_name_H-M   'P 1'
#
loop_
_entity.id
_entity.type
_entity.pdbx_description
1 polymer ?
#
loop_
_entity_poly.entity_id
_entity_poly.type
_entity_poly.pdbx_seq_one_letter_code
_entity_poly.pdbx_strand_id
1 'polypeptide(L)'
;MFPLVRKLLNKLKASFRRHKTRDAATTQGDTFANAHDFVIENFAYTINQNQTEDKKKAEEAKRQRKAEEAERRRKADDALERLLTRAMPSAMLYSEARAYAPRCNEDTRQSLRSHLVRWGRNDGEIRRLLWLSGPAAVGKSAIAQTVAEELKNAELLGAVFFFSRPNNRSDPNAVIPTLVYQLALLLPPYKLIIGQRFKDDPLIFDKSRRSQFKELITDPFLPDLSQRPLTFLAYLSERLLIRISQRPLLIVLDGLDECSDPLAQCEFVEMISHHAQMDSKSRLRWMICSRPEPHLEVAFSSEDYQDIFRHEKLEVDNTEARKDALRILEKGFADIKKRYPYQLSHNWPDQTHIIFIADQASGHLGFASSIIRFIGDRHYDDPSGQLKVCLKFLKRNSNHGDPNPLHVLDLLYTQILSDIQKNTLPITHRVLGLFILYGDERLSALVHTNFLGLDQAGFYRSLQRLHSVVSVPPPHEAWDKPIRVYHASFTDYLMDPARAGEFVLDEREVHLDVANCSAGWFSHFCKNPSDTGILSELTWFPLLAKRTVIDTLRGFCHRTFLQVPESFLVSLKSILAGFTIDSVVSKLSGQVPDVVSLSLWLLLSLQEKEVSEGLTAKALRKIAPEASTSAILGSEERVYVPRCNEDTRQGLRNHLSEWVRETGEVQSLLWLSGPAGVGKSAVAQTVAEDMKVEGRLGAEFFFSRQSDPNVVIPRLVCQLALLLPPYRLIVARKLQNDPTILTQSRRQQFDAFFTDPFLISLSQRPLTFLFHQLLTLISDRPPLIVLDGLDECNDLDAQWEFVELFTCYAQKDKDSRLRWMICSRPEPDLMTAFSSEDNEKFYISKKLEFDDSEARNDILRILNKGFAKIRKRYPSQLSYDWPDQSLIQFIADRASCHLGFASCIVQFIGDRTYRNPSHQLDVCLRFLRGIHDDPENLNPLLSLDLLYTQILSNVSEDIFPTTQRILGLSILYGNEQLSALAHANFLGLKRGAFYNSLRHLYSIVLVPPTSEASAKSIRIYHDSFSDYLRDPARAGKFALDEGAVHLDVATRSIGWLGHVCKSRSARHALPELTWVATSCPEATVINSICDFAFTPCWRAFPRAPEYSRATLLTMLEKFDFNLDYSKWDDWAQDFAYFIRWLLSQDAKTLGTVDSWNAGPGNLRKKGGIKIQWYDEDPHAFVQPFLRNVGPADHYSIRLRLGKHRRIKFQLFISKVNTAPALSSGQS
;
A
#
# COMPACT_ATOMS: atom_id res chain seq x y z
N MET A 1 -53.41 -15.36 -30.74
CA MET A 1 -53.53 -16.44 -31.76
C MET A 1 -54.07 -17.78 -31.21
N PHE A 2 -53.60 -18.29 -30.07
CA PHE A 2 -54.03 -19.60 -29.51
C PHE A 2 -55.56 -19.82 -29.29
N PRO A 3 -56.36 -18.81 -28.86
CA PRO A 3 -57.80 -19.01 -28.66
C PRO A 3 -58.59 -19.19 -29.97
N LEU A 4 -58.13 -18.54 -31.05
CA LEU A 4 -58.75 -18.58 -32.38
C LEU A 4 -58.61 -19.97 -33.01
N VAL A 5 -57.42 -20.56 -32.87
CA VAL A 5 -57.07 -21.91 -33.35
C VAL A 5 -57.90 -22.98 -32.63
N ARG A 6 -58.12 -22.83 -31.31
CA ARG A 6 -58.94 -23.76 -30.51
C ARG A 6 -60.43 -23.72 -30.90
N LYS A 7 -60.94 -22.54 -31.27
CA LYS A 7 -62.33 -22.37 -31.74
C LYS A 7 -62.56 -22.99 -33.12
N LEU A 8 -61.55 -22.92 -34.00
CA LEU A 8 -61.54 -23.56 -35.32
C LEU A 8 -61.47 -25.10 -35.23
N LEU A 9 -60.61 -25.64 -34.36
CA LEU A 9 -60.49 -27.08 -34.11
C LEU A 9 -61.77 -27.71 -33.55
N ASN A 10 -62.50 -26.99 -32.70
CA ASN A 10 -63.77 -27.48 -32.15
C ASN A 10 -64.91 -27.45 -33.19
N LYS A 11 -64.92 -26.46 -34.09
CA LYS A 11 -65.87 -26.43 -35.22
C LYS A 11 -65.60 -27.55 -36.24
N LEU A 12 -64.32 -27.84 -36.52
CA LEU A 12 -63.92 -28.94 -37.40
C LEU A 12 -64.30 -30.31 -36.82
N LYS A 13 -64.09 -30.53 -35.51
CA LYS A 13 -64.49 -31.78 -34.83
C LYS A 13 -66.01 -32.00 -34.80
N ALA A 14 -66.80 -30.93 -34.71
CA ALA A 14 -68.26 -31.02 -34.74
C ALA A 14 -68.80 -31.34 -36.15
N SER A 15 -68.15 -30.82 -37.21
CA SER A 15 -68.52 -31.10 -38.60
C SER A 15 -68.26 -32.56 -38.99
N PHE A 16 -67.17 -33.15 -38.49
CA PHE A 16 -66.78 -34.53 -38.83
C PHE A 16 -67.60 -35.63 -38.14
N ARG A 17 -68.22 -35.37 -36.98
CA ARG A 17 -69.11 -36.35 -36.33
C ARG A 17 -70.45 -36.52 -37.05
N ARG A 18 -70.87 -35.58 -37.90
CA ARG A 18 -72.12 -35.66 -38.67
C ARG A 18 -72.00 -36.48 -39.97
N HIS A 19 -70.79 -36.79 -40.43
CA HIS A 19 -70.59 -37.53 -41.69
C HIS A 19 -70.35 -39.04 -41.52
N LYS A 20 -70.25 -39.57 -40.29
CA LYS A 20 -69.94 -40.99 -40.07
C LYS A 20 -71.16 -41.91 -39.87
N THR A 21 -72.37 -41.43 -40.15
CA THR A 21 -73.63 -42.16 -39.86
C THR A 21 -74.58 -42.31 -41.05
N ARG A 22 -74.11 -42.20 -42.30
CA ARG A 22 -74.91 -42.59 -43.48
C ARG A 22 -74.06 -43.30 -44.55
N ASP A 23 -74.47 -44.55 -44.81
CA ASP A 23 -74.34 -45.33 -46.05
C ASP A 23 -72.91 -45.78 -46.42
N ALA A 24 -72.50 -47.05 -46.34
CA ALA A 24 -73.08 -48.35 -46.73
C ALA A 24 -73.31 -48.49 -48.26
N ALA A 25 -72.54 -49.43 -48.81
CA ALA A 25 -72.68 -50.11 -50.11
C ALA A 25 -72.05 -49.48 -51.37
N THR A 26 -71.36 -50.36 -52.10
CA THR A 26 -71.01 -50.37 -53.53
C THR A 26 -69.80 -49.55 -54.05
N THR A 27 -68.73 -50.32 -54.30
CA THR A 27 -67.85 -50.39 -55.50
C THR A 27 -67.24 -49.13 -56.15
N GLN A 28 -65.91 -49.25 -56.29
CA GLN A 28 -64.97 -48.64 -57.23
C GLN A 28 -64.54 -47.18 -57.03
N GLY A 29 -63.22 -47.03 -56.85
CA GLY A 29 -62.44 -45.81 -57.07
C GLY A 29 -62.51 -44.78 -55.96
N ASP A 30 -61.47 -44.67 -55.14
CA ASP A 30 -60.69 -43.42 -55.05
C ASP A 30 -59.57 -43.49 -54.01
N THR A 31 -58.43 -42.93 -54.41
CA THR A 31 -57.29 -42.51 -53.61
C THR A 31 -57.75 -41.69 -52.40
N PHE A 32 -57.52 -42.14 -51.15
CA PHE A 32 -57.37 -41.33 -49.90
C PHE A 32 -57.57 -42.12 -48.57
N ALA A 33 -57.45 -43.45 -48.55
CA ALA A 33 -57.73 -44.24 -47.32
C ALA A 33 -56.64 -44.18 -46.22
N ASN A 34 -55.41 -43.72 -46.49
CA ASN A 34 -54.28 -43.83 -45.54
C ASN A 34 -53.83 -42.52 -44.87
N ALA A 35 -54.52 -41.40 -45.08
CA ALA A 35 -54.10 -40.11 -44.52
C ALA A 35 -54.45 -39.93 -43.02
N HIS A 36 -55.50 -40.61 -42.53
CA HIS A 36 -55.99 -40.44 -41.16
C HIS A 36 -55.04 -41.06 -40.13
N ASP A 37 -54.57 -42.28 -40.37
CA ASP A 37 -53.70 -42.99 -39.43
C ASP A 37 -52.27 -42.43 -39.46
N PHE A 38 -51.80 -41.99 -40.63
CA PHE A 38 -50.51 -41.30 -40.76
C PHE A 38 -50.47 -39.98 -39.99
N VAL A 39 -51.56 -39.21 -39.93
CA VAL A 39 -51.58 -37.92 -39.22
C VAL A 39 -51.70 -38.12 -37.70
N ILE A 40 -52.49 -39.09 -37.22
CA ILE A 40 -52.64 -39.33 -35.77
C ILE A 40 -51.38 -39.97 -35.17
N GLU A 41 -50.77 -40.96 -35.84
CA GLU A 41 -49.53 -41.57 -35.37
C GLU A 41 -48.36 -40.59 -35.44
N ASN A 42 -48.24 -39.79 -36.51
CA ASN A 42 -47.21 -38.75 -36.55
C ASN A 42 -47.46 -37.64 -35.52
N PHE A 43 -48.69 -37.19 -35.27
CA PHE A 43 -48.92 -36.17 -34.23
C PHE A 43 -48.65 -36.70 -32.82
N ALA A 44 -49.00 -37.96 -32.52
CA ALA A 44 -48.69 -38.58 -31.24
C ALA A 44 -47.19 -38.82 -31.07
N TYR A 45 -46.51 -39.24 -32.13
CA TYR A 45 -45.05 -39.39 -32.17
C TYR A 45 -44.33 -38.03 -32.02
N THR A 46 -44.78 -36.98 -32.70
CA THR A 46 -44.21 -35.63 -32.61
C THR A 46 -44.50 -34.97 -31.26
N ILE A 47 -45.67 -35.18 -30.63
CA ILE A 47 -45.94 -34.68 -29.27
C ILE A 47 -45.09 -35.42 -28.25
N ASN A 48 -44.94 -36.74 -28.35
CA ASN A 48 -44.05 -37.49 -27.46
C ASN A 48 -42.58 -37.12 -27.68
N GLN A 49 -42.12 -36.96 -28.93
CA GLN A 49 -40.77 -36.49 -29.21
C GLN A 49 -40.53 -35.08 -28.68
N ASN A 50 -41.44 -34.13 -28.89
CA ASN A 50 -41.34 -32.77 -28.37
C ASN A 50 -41.36 -32.74 -26.83
N GLN A 51 -42.20 -33.55 -26.16
CA GLN A 51 -42.18 -33.65 -24.70
C GLN A 51 -40.90 -34.29 -24.16
N THR A 52 -40.29 -35.21 -24.91
CA THR A 52 -39.03 -35.89 -24.53
C THR A 52 -37.82 -34.98 -24.81
N GLU A 53 -37.85 -34.21 -25.89
CA GLU A 53 -36.87 -33.16 -26.20
C GLU A 53 -36.96 -31.98 -25.22
N ASP A 54 -38.16 -31.53 -24.87
CA ASP A 54 -38.34 -30.46 -23.88
C ASP A 54 -37.89 -30.92 -22.49
N LYS A 55 -38.13 -32.20 -22.13
CA LYS A 55 -37.55 -32.80 -20.91
C LYS A 55 -36.03 -32.90 -20.96
N LYS A 56 -35.45 -33.30 -22.10
CA LYS A 56 -33.98 -33.35 -22.27
C LYS A 56 -33.36 -31.96 -22.22
N LYS A 57 -33.93 -30.97 -22.91
CA LYS A 57 -33.50 -29.57 -22.86
C LYS A 57 -33.64 -28.99 -21.44
N ALA A 58 -34.70 -29.34 -20.72
CA ALA A 58 -34.87 -28.94 -19.32
C ALA A 58 -33.85 -29.63 -18.40
N GLU A 59 -33.53 -30.90 -18.60
CA GLU A 59 -32.48 -31.62 -17.84
C GLU A 59 -31.08 -31.11 -18.16
N GLU A 60 -30.80 -30.78 -19.41
CA GLU A 60 -29.52 -30.25 -19.87
C GLU A 60 -29.30 -28.81 -19.36
N ALA A 61 -30.34 -27.96 -19.42
CA ALA A 61 -30.33 -26.66 -18.77
C ALA A 61 -30.18 -26.77 -17.25
N LYS A 62 -30.77 -27.79 -16.61
CA LYS A 62 -30.61 -28.07 -15.17
C LYS A 62 -29.18 -28.55 -14.84
N ARG A 63 -28.54 -29.34 -15.71
CA ARG A 63 -27.14 -29.76 -15.59
C ARG A 63 -26.18 -28.58 -15.78
N GLN A 64 -26.39 -27.73 -16.79
CA GLN A 64 -25.59 -26.52 -17.01
C GLN A 64 -25.69 -25.56 -15.82
N ARG A 65 -26.90 -25.29 -15.32
CA ARG A 65 -27.09 -24.46 -14.11
C ARG A 65 -26.35 -25.03 -12.90
N LYS A 66 -26.38 -26.35 -12.70
CA LYS A 66 -25.63 -27.03 -11.64
C LYS A 66 -24.12 -26.90 -11.81
N ALA A 67 -23.61 -27.03 -13.03
CA ALA A 67 -22.18 -26.92 -13.32
C ALA A 67 -21.68 -25.48 -13.09
N GLU A 68 -22.42 -24.47 -13.55
CA GLU A 68 -22.12 -23.06 -13.27
C GLU A 68 -22.16 -22.74 -11.77
N GLU A 69 -23.11 -23.30 -11.03
CA GLU A 69 -23.20 -23.11 -9.58
C GLU A 69 -22.02 -23.76 -8.86
N ALA A 70 -21.58 -24.95 -9.29
CA ALA A 70 -20.40 -25.62 -8.76
C ALA A 70 -19.11 -24.85 -9.03
N GLU A 71 -18.95 -24.31 -10.24
CA GLU A 71 -17.79 -23.48 -10.61
C GLU A 71 -17.75 -22.17 -9.78
N ARG A 72 -18.91 -21.53 -9.56
CA ARG A 72 -19.01 -20.34 -8.71
C ARG A 72 -18.62 -20.63 -7.26
N ARG A 73 -19.05 -21.78 -6.70
CA ARG A 73 -18.65 -22.20 -5.35
C ARG A 73 -17.14 -22.38 -5.27
N ARG A 74 -16.53 -23.08 -6.23
CA ARG A 74 -15.07 -23.27 -6.30
C ARG A 74 -14.31 -21.94 -6.31
N LYS A 75 -14.78 -20.94 -7.07
CA LYS A 75 -14.15 -19.60 -7.12
C LYS A 75 -14.32 -18.81 -5.82
N ALA A 76 -15.48 -18.94 -5.18
CA ALA A 76 -15.72 -18.35 -3.87
C ALA A 76 -14.84 -19.00 -2.79
N ASP A 77 -14.49 -20.27 -2.93
CA ASP A 77 -13.56 -20.98 -2.05
C ASP A 77 -12.10 -20.50 -2.26
N ASP A 78 -11.65 -20.31 -3.50
CA ASP A 78 -10.34 -19.71 -3.83
C ASP A 78 -10.17 -18.30 -3.23
N ALA A 79 -11.24 -17.49 -3.24
CA ALA A 79 -11.25 -16.18 -2.61
C ALA A 79 -11.03 -16.25 -1.08
N LEU A 80 -11.60 -17.25 -0.41
CA LEU A 80 -11.36 -17.47 1.02
C LEU A 80 -9.91 -17.90 1.29
N GLU A 81 -9.32 -18.73 0.43
CA GLU A 81 -7.91 -19.10 0.55
C GLU A 81 -6.99 -17.89 0.42
N ARG A 82 -7.24 -17.02 -0.58
CA ARG A 82 -6.49 -15.77 -0.76
C ARG A 82 -6.64 -14.85 0.46
N LEU A 83 -7.84 -14.69 1.00
CA LEU A 83 -8.06 -13.94 2.25
C LEU A 83 -7.29 -14.56 3.42
N LEU A 84 -7.31 -15.87 3.55
CA LEU A 84 -6.65 -16.59 4.63
C LEU A 84 -5.12 -16.35 4.63
N THR A 85 -4.50 -16.15 3.46
CA THR A 85 -3.06 -15.81 3.37
C THR A 85 -2.70 -14.45 3.97
N ARG A 86 -3.65 -13.53 4.08
CA ARG A 86 -3.46 -12.17 4.61
C ARG A 86 -4.23 -11.92 5.92
N ALA A 87 -5.16 -12.81 6.27
CA ALA A 87 -5.93 -12.76 7.50
C ALA A 87 -5.11 -13.26 8.70
N MET A 88 -5.60 -12.97 9.89
CA MET A 88 -5.06 -13.38 11.18
C MET A 88 -6.11 -14.20 11.93
N PRO A 89 -6.26 -15.50 11.61
CA PRO A 89 -7.24 -16.39 12.27
C PRO A 89 -7.14 -16.41 13.78
N SER A 90 -5.94 -16.19 14.31
CA SER A 90 -5.70 -16.18 15.74
C SER A 90 -6.33 -15.01 16.50
N ALA A 91 -6.66 -13.92 15.80
CA ALA A 91 -7.39 -12.78 16.35
C ALA A 91 -8.92 -12.98 16.37
N MET A 92 -9.44 -14.13 15.90
CA MET A 92 -10.88 -14.43 15.83
C MET A 92 -11.45 -14.98 17.14
N LEU A 93 -12.78 -14.98 17.29
CA LEU A 93 -13.48 -15.25 18.56
C LEU A 93 -13.10 -16.60 19.21
N TYR A 94 -13.19 -17.68 18.44
CA TYR A 94 -12.99 -19.06 18.91
C TYR A 94 -11.69 -19.69 18.42
N SER A 95 -10.67 -18.85 18.14
CA SER A 95 -9.35 -19.39 17.88
C SER A 95 -8.83 -20.15 19.10
N GLU A 96 -8.14 -21.27 18.87
CA GLU A 96 -7.39 -21.96 19.93
C GLU A 96 -6.34 -21.06 20.57
N ALA A 97 -5.80 -20.08 19.81
CA ALA A 97 -4.94 -19.01 20.32
C ALA A 97 -5.56 -18.28 21.53
N ARG A 98 -6.89 -18.27 21.59
CA ARG A 98 -7.71 -17.53 22.56
C ARG A 98 -8.51 -18.46 23.49
N ALA A 99 -8.12 -19.73 23.61
CA ALA A 99 -8.77 -20.69 24.52
C ALA A 99 -8.82 -20.20 25.99
N TYR A 100 -7.85 -19.40 26.41
CA TYR A 100 -7.76 -18.79 27.75
C TYR A 100 -8.12 -17.30 27.77
N ALA A 101 -8.81 -16.80 26.74
CA ALA A 101 -9.23 -15.40 26.69
C ALA A 101 -10.04 -15.03 27.96
N PRO A 102 -9.83 -13.83 28.51
CA PRO A 102 -10.57 -13.40 29.68
C PRO A 102 -12.07 -13.33 29.33
N ARG A 103 -12.91 -13.81 30.24
CA ARG A 103 -14.37 -13.70 30.17
C ARG A 103 -14.88 -12.99 31.41
N CYS A 104 -15.98 -12.27 31.29
CA CYS A 104 -16.68 -11.82 32.48
C CYS A 104 -17.25 -13.04 33.20
N ASN A 105 -17.10 -13.09 34.52
CA ASN A 105 -17.90 -14.02 35.33
C ASN A 105 -19.39 -13.66 35.17
N GLU A 106 -20.27 -14.66 35.25
CA GLU A 106 -21.74 -14.49 35.12
C GLU A 106 -22.25 -13.37 36.04
N ASP A 107 -21.68 -13.24 37.23
CA ASP A 107 -22.05 -12.25 38.25
C ASP A 107 -21.30 -10.91 38.20
N THR A 108 -20.49 -10.67 37.18
CA THR A 108 -19.66 -9.45 37.05
C THR A 108 -20.08 -8.59 35.87
N ARG A 109 -20.02 -7.27 36.04
CA ARG A 109 -20.39 -6.24 35.04
C ARG A 109 -21.74 -6.50 34.34
N GLN A 110 -22.70 -7.10 35.05
CA GLN A 110 -23.99 -7.54 34.48
C GLN A 110 -24.77 -6.40 33.83
N SER A 111 -24.84 -5.24 34.48
CA SER A 111 -25.55 -4.06 33.97
C SER A 111 -24.95 -3.60 32.64
N LEU A 112 -23.62 -3.40 32.60
CA LEU A 112 -22.90 -2.99 31.39
C LEU A 112 -22.99 -4.02 30.27
N ARG A 113 -22.81 -5.31 30.56
CA ARG A 113 -22.94 -6.39 29.56
C ARG A 113 -24.33 -6.43 28.96
N SER A 114 -25.36 -6.43 29.80
CA SER A 114 -26.76 -6.44 29.35
C SER A 114 -27.05 -5.25 28.44
N HIS A 115 -26.51 -4.09 28.80
CA HIS A 115 -26.63 -2.87 28.02
C HIS A 115 -25.90 -2.94 26.66
N LEU A 116 -24.64 -3.41 26.63
CA LEU A 116 -23.87 -3.55 25.38
C LEU A 116 -24.50 -4.60 24.43
N VAL A 117 -25.00 -5.71 24.98
CA VAL A 117 -25.72 -6.73 24.20
C VAL A 117 -27.02 -6.17 23.65
N ARG A 118 -27.76 -5.38 24.45
CA ARG A 118 -28.97 -4.68 24.03
C ARG A 118 -28.67 -3.68 22.89
N TRP A 119 -27.58 -2.92 23.03
CA TRP A 119 -27.10 -2.00 22.00
C TRP A 119 -26.75 -2.74 20.69
N GLY A 120 -26.02 -3.84 20.78
CA GLY A 120 -25.67 -4.67 19.62
C GLY A 120 -26.88 -5.28 18.91
N ARG A 121 -27.95 -5.57 19.66
CA ARG A 121 -29.24 -6.09 19.14
C ARG A 121 -30.11 -5.06 18.41
N ASN A 122 -29.74 -3.78 18.43
CA ASN A 122 -30.50 -2.69 17.80
C ASN A 122 -31.89 -2.45 18.44
N ASP A 123 -31.96 -2.36 19.77
CA ASP A 123 -33.19 -2.04 20.54
C ASP A 123 -33.58 -0.54 20.46
N GLY A 124 -33.53 0.07 19.26
CA GLY A 124 -33.99 1.45 19.02
C GLY A 124 -32.91 2.54 19.11
N GLU A 125 -31.63 2.20 19.24
CA GLU A 125 -30.51 3.16 19.29
C GLU A 125 -29.98 3.49 17.89
N ILE A 126 -29.84 4.78 17.57
CA ILE A 126 -29.40 5.27 16.24
C ILE A 126 -27.88 5.20 16.10
N ARG A 127 -27.14 5.33 17.20
CA ARG A 127 -25.66 5.32 17.22
C ARG A 127 -25.12 3.94 16.86
N ARG A 128 -24.31 3.87 15.79
CA ARG A 128 -23.74 2.64 15.23
C ARG A 128 -22.30 2.37 15.66
N LEU A 129 -21.62 3.38 16.20
CA LEU A 129 -20.26 3.25 16.69
C LEU A 129 -20.26 3.40 18.21
N LEU A 130 -19.67 2.43 18.90
CA LEU A 130 -19.47 2.44 20.33
C LEU A 130 -17.98 2.33 20.64
N TRP A 131 -17.48 3.24 21.47
CA TRP A 131 -16.13 3.18 22.03
C TRP A 131 -16.19 2.84 23.51
N LEU A 132 -15.62 1.70 23.88
CA LEU A 132 -15.44 1.27 25.27
C LEU A 132 -14.01 1.59 25.69
N SER A 133 -13.81 2.69 26.41
CA SER A 133 -12.48 3.13 26.83
C SER A 133 -12.23 2.91 28.32
N GLY A 134 -10.97 2.69 28.69
CA GLY A 134 -10.59 2.55 30.10
C GLY A 134 -9.13 2.13 30.28
N PRO A 135 -8.58 2.27 31.50
CA PRO A 135 -7.20 1.89 31.81
C PRO A 135 -6.88 0.40 31.63
N ALA A 136 -5.61 0.01 31.75
CA ALA A 136 -5.21 -1.40 31.69
C ALA A 136 -5.84 -2.22 32.84
N ALA A 137 -6.04 -3.53 32.62
CA ALA A 137 -6.53 -4.49 33.62
C ALA A 137 -7.95 -4.25 34.20
N VAL A 138 -8.76 -3.33 33.65
CA VAL A 138 -10.15 -3.09 34.09
C VAL A 138 -11.20 -4.06 33.49
N GLY A 139 -10.79 -4.93 32.57
CA GLY A 139 -11.66 -5.97 32.00
C GLY A 139 -12.30 -5.65 30.64
N LYS A 140 -11.81 -4.66 29.88
CA LYS A 140 -12.29 -4.33 28.51
C LYS A 140 -12.38 -5.55 27.60
N SER A 141 -11.28 -6.28 27.44
CA SER A 141 -11.23 -7.49 26.60
C SER A 141 -12.14 -8.61 27.09
N ALA A 142 -12.38 -8.69 28.41
CA ALA A 142 -13.30 -9.67 28.99
C ALA A 142 -14.76 -9.35 28.61
N ILE A 143 -15.11 -8.07 28.63
CA ILE A 143 -16.41 -7.57 28.18
C ILE A 143 -16.56 -7.80 26.67
N ALA A 144 -15.56 -7.41 25.86
CA ALA A 144 -15.58 -7.60 24.42
C ALA A 144 -15.75 -9.08 24.03
N GLN A 145 -15.01 -9.98 24.69
CA GLN A 145 -15.14 -11.42 24.51
C GLN A 145 -16.55 -11.91 24.84
N THR A 146 -17.08 -11.54 26.01
CA THR A 146 -18.38 -12.03 26.49
C THR A 146 -19.53 -11.50 25.62
N VAL A 147 -19.51 -10.21 25.26
CA VAL A 147 -20.50 -9.60 24.37
C VAL A 147 -20.47 -10.26 22.98
N ALA A 148 -19.27 -10.54 22.45
CA ALA A 148 -19.14 -11.24 21.17
C ALA A 148 -19.68 -12.68 21.25
N GLU A 149 -19.40 -13.44 22.31
CA GLU A 149 -19.95 -14.80 22.52
C GLU A 149 -21.49 -14.78 22.61
N GLU A 150 -22.06 -13.84 23.38
CA GLU A 150 -23.52 -13.70 23.52
C GLU A 150 -24.20 -13.32 22.19
N LEU A 151 -23.62 -12.40 21.43
CA LEU A 151 -24.18 -12.00 20.12
C LEU A 151 -23.88 -13.03 19.02
N LYS A 152 -22.83 -13.84 19.15
CA LYS A 152 -22.61 -14.99 18.27
C LYS A 152 -23.68 -16.04 18.46
N ASN A 153 -24.05 -16.35 19.71
CA ASN A 153 -25.15 -17.27 20.03
C ASN A 153 -26.52 -16.75 19.54
N ALA A 154 -26.67 -15.43 19.43
CA ALA A 154 -27.85 -14.80 18.84
C ALA A 154 -27.81 -14.68 17.30
N GLU A 155 -26.74 -15.15 16.65
CA GLU A 155 -26.48 -14.99 15.21
C GLU A 155 -26.39 -13.51 14.74
N LEU A 156 -25.94 -12.63 15.62
CA LEU A 156 -25.79 -11.18 15.39
C LEU A 156 -24.35 -10.71 15.37
N LEU A 157 -23.37 -11.61 15.55
CA LEU A 157 -21.95 -11.27 15.43
C LEU A 157 -21.48 -11.41 13.99
N GLY A 158 -21.05 -10.31 13.38
CA GLY A 158 -20.48 -10.25 12.04
C GLY A 158 -19.02 -10.73 12.01
N ALA A 159 -18.14 -10.02 12.71
CA ALA A 159 -16.71 -10.32 12.76
C ALA A 159 -16.07 -9.76 14.03
N VAL A 160 -14.91 -10.29 14.40
CA VAL A 160 -14.10 -9.76 15.51
C VAL A 160 -12.63 -9.70 15.15
N PHE A 161 -11.93 -8.73 15.72
CA PHE A 161 -10.48 -8.71 15.72
C PHE A 161 -10.01 -8.34 17.13
N PHE A 162 -9.33 -9.29 17.78
CA PHE A 162 -8.74 -9.09 19.09
C PHE A 162 -7.25 -8.82 18.93
N PHE A 163 -6.85 -7.56 19.03
CA PHE A 163 -5.46 -7.17 19.06
C PHE A 163 -4.75 -7.76 20.29
N SER A 164 -3.46 -8.01 20.15
CA SER A 164 -2.60 -8.45 21.25
C SER A 164 -1.15 -8.27 20.85
N ARG A 165 -0.50 -7.17 21.28
CA ARG A 165 0.96 -7.00 21.12
C ARG A 165 1.76 -8.20 21.64
N PRO A 166 1.54 -8.70 22.88
CA PRO A 166 2.37 -9.79 23.43
C PRO A 166 2.15 -11.15 22.76
N ASN A 167 1.14 -11.27 21.90
CA ASN A 167 0.85 -12.49 21.16
C ASN A 167 0.86 -12.23 19.65
N ASN A 168 1.54 -11.16 19.20
CA ASN A 168 1.79 -10.82 17.79
C ASN A 168 0.55 -10.64 16.92
N ARG A 169 -0.53 -10.13 17.54
CA ARG A 169 -1.77 -9.74 16.88
C ARG A 169 -1.87 -8.21 16.80
N SER A 170 -0.85 -7.56 16.25
CA SER A 170 -0.73 -6.09 16.21
C SER A 170 -0.63 -5.50 14.81
N ASP A 171 -0.57 -6.32 13.75
CA ASP A 171 -0.40 -5.86 12.36
C ASP A 171 -1.68 -5.19 11.82
N PRO A 172 -1.67 -3.89 11.48
CA PRO A 172 -2.82 -3.20 10.91
C PRO A 172 -3.26 -3.78 9.56
N ASN A 173 -2.34 -4.32 8.76
CA ASN A 173 -2.68 -4.80 7.41
C ASN A 173 -3.47 -6.10 7.42
N ALA A 174 -3.47 -6.83 8.54
CA ALA A 174 -4.24 -8.07 8.70
C ALA A 174 -5.70 -7.81 9.10
N VAL A 175 -6.04 -6.61 9.60
CA VAL A 175 -7.38 -6.32 10.17
C VAL A 175 -8.48 -6.46 9.13
N ILE A 176 -8.39 -5.74 8.00
CA ILE A 176 -9.43 -5.75 6.96
C ILE A 176 -9.59 -7.16 6.36
N PRO A 177 -8.53 -7.87 5.92
CA PRO A 177 -8.67 -9.24 5.43
C PRO A 177 -9.33 -10.18 6.46
N THR A 178 -9.01 -10.04 7.74
CA THR A 178 -9.58 -10.89 8.81
C THR A 178 -11.07 -10.65 9.02
N LEU A 179 -11.52 -9.39 8.96
CA LEU A 179 -12.94 -9.04 9.06
C LEU A 179 -13.70 -9.54 7.83
N VAL A 180 -13.16 -9.31 6.62
CA VAL A 180 -13.76 -9.73 5.36
C VAL A 180 -13.88 -11.26 5.29
N TYR A 181 -12.87 -12.00 5.72
CA TYR A 181 -12.91 -13.46 5.79
C TYR A 181 -14.05 -13.96 6.69
N GLN A 182 -14.19 -13.40 7.90
CA GLN A 182 -15.27 -13.78 8.82
C GLN A 182 -16.66 -13.46 8.26
N LEU A 183 -16.83 -12.28 7.64
CA LEU A 183 -18.08 -11.89 6.99
C LEU A 183 -18.40 -12.81 5.80
N ALA A 184 -17.40 -13.24 5.04
CA ALA A 184 -17.56 -14.19 3.92
C ALA A 184 -17.91 -15.60 4.37
N LEU A 185 -17.40 -16.05 5.52
CA LEU A 185 -17.85 -17.30 6.14
C LEU A 185 -19.28 -17.22 6.65
N LEU A 186 -19.66 -16.07 7.23
CA LEU A 186 -20.98 -15.87 7.80
C LEU A 186 -22.07 -15.69 6.73
N LEU A 187 -21.74 -14.97 5.65
CA LEU A 187 -22.71 -14.52 4.65
C LEU A 187 -22.32 -15.08 3.26
N PRO A 188 -22.90 -16.22 2.83
CA PRO A 188 -22.64 -16.79 1.51
C PRO A 188 -22.82 -15.83 0.33
N PRO A 189 -23.81 -14.91 0.31
CA PRO A 189 -23.92 -13.94 -0.78
C PRO A 189 -22.76 -12.93 -0.78
N TYR A 190 -22.27 -12.52 0.40
CA TYR A 190 -21.11 -11.63 0.51
C TYR A 190 -19.83 -12.34 0.03
N LYS A 191 -19.67 -13.63 0.35
CA LYS A 191 -18.57 -14.46 -0.18
C LYS A 191 -18.49 -14.44 -1.70
N LEU A 192 -19.63 -14.51 -2.39
CA LEU A 192 -19.69 -14.43 -3.86
C LEU A 192 -19.28 -13.05 -4.38
N ILE A 193 -19.71 -11.97 -3.71
CA ILE A 193 -19.31 -10.59 -4.06
C ILE A 193 -17.80 -10.44 -3.93
N ILE A 194 -17.22 -10.88 -2.81
CA ILE A 194 -15.77 -10.77 -2.58
C ILE A 194 -14.98 -11.62 -3.56
N GLY A 195 -15.45 -12.84 -3.88
CA GLY A 195 -14.82 -13.68 -4.90
C GLY A 195 -14.81 -13.02 -6.28
N GLN A 196 -15.85 -12.29 -6.64
CA GLN A 196 -15.87 -11.49 -7.85
C GLN A 196 -14.90 -10.29 -7.76
N ARG A 197 -14.86 -9.58 -6.63
CA ARG A 197 -13.95 -8.43 -6.44
C ARG A 197 -12.48 -8.81 -6.60
N PHE A 198 -12.06 -9.94 -6.07
CA PHE A 198 -10.69 -10.43 -6.23
C PHE A 198 -10.32 -10.88 -7.64
N LYS A 199 -11.34 -11.18 -8.46
CA LYS A 199 -11.16 -11.45 -9.88
C LYS A 199 -10.98 -10.13 -10.65
N ASP A 200 -11.81 -9.15 -10.33
CA ASP A 200 -11.81 -7.85 -11.00
C ASP A 200 -10.56 -7.03 -10.64
N ASP A 201 -10.09 -7.15 -9.39
CA ASP A 201 -8.88 -6.51 -8.89
C ASP A 201 -7.97 -7.50 -8.14
N PRO A 202 -6.98 -8.11 -8.83
CA PRO A 202 -6.02 -9.00 -8.20
C PRO A 202 -5.06 -8.31 -7.21
N LEU A 203 -4.87 -6.99 -7.32
CA LEU A 203 -3.91 -6.19 -6.54
C LEU A 203 -4.55 -5.52 -5.32
N ILE A 204 -5.75 -5.93 -4.94
CA ILE A 204 -6.53 -5.28 -3.87
C ILE A 204 -5.77 -5.20 -2.54
N PHE A 205 -4.92 -6.18 -2.22
CA PHE A 205 -4.13 -6.18 -0.99
C PHE A 205 -2.88 -5.30 -1.05
N ASP A 206 -2.52 -4.81 -2.24
CA ASP A 206 -1.42 -3.85 -2.45
C ASP A 206 -1.94 -2.41 -2.48
N LYS A 207 -3.27 -2.22 -2.42
CA LYS A 207 -3.91 -0.92 -2.23
C LYS A 207 -3.85 -0.47 -0.77
N SER A 208 -4.06 0.83 -0.53
CA SER A 208 -4.17 1.38 0.82
C SER A 208 -5.31 0.76 1.64
N ARG A 209 -5.18 0.81 2.97
CA ARG A 209 -6.22 0.32 3.90
C ARG A 209 -7.57 1.00 3.66
N ARG A 210 -7.59 2.30 3.38
CA ARG A 210 -8.83 3.02 2.99
C ARG A 210 -9.50 2.41 1.75
N SER A 211 -8.74 2.11 0.70
CA SER A 211 -9.30 1.50 -0.51
C SER A 211 -9.78 0.08 -0.23
N GLN A 212 -9.02 -0.73 0.51
CA GLN A 212 -9.45 -2.07 0.91
C GLN A 212 -10.73 -2.03 1.75
N PHE A 213 -10.80 -1.15 2.75
CA PHE A 213 -11.98 -0.99 3.61
C PHE A 213 -13.19 -0.55 2.80
N LYS A 214 -13.01 0.41 1.88
CA LYS A 214 -14.07 0.86 0.98
C LYS A 214 -14.57 -0.28 0.08
N GLU A 215 -13.69 -0.91 -0.67
CA GLU A 215 -14.05 -1.89 -1.71
C GLU A 215 -14.56 -3.23 -1.12
N LEU A 216 -14.07 -3.62 0.07
CA LEU A 216 -14.38 -4.91 0.68
C LEU A 216 -15.41 -4.82 1.81
N ILE A 217 -15.55 -3.69 2.51
CA ILE A 217 -16.47 -3.54 3.65
C ILE A 217 -17.54 -2.49 3.39
N THR A 218 -17.21 -1.29 2.92
CA THR A 218 -18.23 -0.25 2.72
C THR A 218 -19.12 -0.56 1.52
N ASP A 219 -18.52 -0.72 0.35
CA ASP A 219 -19.21 -0.87 -0.92
C ASP A 219 -20.17 -2.08 -0.95
N PRO A 220 -19.81 -3.28 -0.46
CA PRO A 220 -20.71 -4.43 -0.51
C PRO A 220 -21.96 -4.31 0.38
N PHE A 221 -21.98 -3.33 1.30
CA PHE A 221 -23.08 -3.11 2.23
C PHE A 221 -23.89 -1.83 1.92
N LEU A 222 -23.54 -1.06 0.88
CA LEU A 222 -24.28 0.14 0.49
C LEU A 222 -25.61 -0.18 -0.25
N PRO A 223 -26.73 0.49 0.08
CA PRO A 223 -28.05 0.16 -0.47
C PRO A 223 -28.39 0.73 -1.85
N ASP A 224 -27.64 1.72 -2.38
CA ASP A 224 -27.91 2.33 -3.69
C ASP A 224 -26.72 2.13 -4.64
N LEU A 225 -26.85 1.13 -5.52
CA LEU A 225 -25.81 0.74 -6.48
C LEU A 225 -26.36 0.66 -7.91
N SER A 226 -27.40 1.44 -8.21
CA SER A 226 -28.02 1.58 -9.53
C SER A 226 -27.05 1.93 -10.67
N GLN A 227 -25.79 2.26 -10.36
CA GLN A 227 -24.77 2.66 -11.33
C GLN A 227 -23.61 1.65 -11.56
N ARG A 228 -23.50 0.52 -10.84
CA ARG A 228 -22.40 -0.45 -11.09
C ARG A 228 -22.78 -1.51 -12.13
N PRO A 229 -21.90 -1.88 -13.09
CA PRO A 229 -22.12 -3.02 -13.97
C PRO A 229 -21.86 -4.32 -13.20
N LEU A 230 -22.84 -4.74 -12.41
CA LEU A 230 -22.86 -6.05 -11.78
C LEU A 230 -23.71 -6.98 -12.63
N THR A 231 -23.17 -8.16 -12.95
CA THR A 231 -23.90 -9.21 -13.66
C THR A 231 -25.25 -9.51 -12.95
N PHE A 232 -26.28 -9.90 -13.72
CA PHE A 232 -27.64 -10.17 -13.24
C PHE A 232 -27.75 -11.06 -11.98
N LEU A 233 -26.74 -11.87 -11.68
CA LEU A 233 -26.66 -12.71 -10.48
C LEU A 233 -26.07 -12.00 -9.24
N ALA A 234 -25.15 -11.04 -9.41
CA ALA A 234 -24.69 -10.18 -8.32
C ALA A 234 -25.84 -9.32 -7.79
N TYR A 235 -26.69 -8.81 -8.69
CA TYR A 235 -27.96 -8.15 -8.36
C TYR A 235 -28.92 -9.04 -7.55
N LEU A 236 -28.99 -10.34 -7.85
CA LEU A 236 -29.83 -11.31 -7.11
C LEU A 236 -29.21 -11.70 -5.76
N SER A 237 -27.89 -11.87 -5.67
CA SER A 237 -27.19 -12.13 -4.40
C SER A 237 -27.16 -10.91 -3.47
N GLU A 238 -27.13 -9.68 -4.01
CA GLU A 238 -27.23 -8.42 -3.26
C GLU A 238 -28.63 -8.19 -2.71
N ARG A 239 -29.68 -8.44 -3.51
CA ARG A 239 -31.06 -8.44 -2.99
C ARG A 239 -31.30 -9.53 -1.95
N LEU A 240 -30.57 -10.64 -2.02
CA LEU A 240 -30.54 -11.66 -0.97
C LEU A 240 -29.73 -11.19 0.25
N LEU A 241 -28.61 -10.50 0.10
CA LEU A 241 -27.83 -9.89 1.20
C LEU A 241 -28.67 -8.86 1.97
N ILE A 242 -29.41 -8.00 1.27
CA ILE A 242 -30.36 -7.04 1.83
C ILE A 242 -31.55 -7.75 2.51
N ARG A 243 -32.01 -8.89 1.98
CA ARG A 243 -33.09 -9.69 2.60
C ARG A 243 -32.63 -10.58 3.77
N ILE A 244 -31.38 -11.04 3.78
CA ILE A 244 -30.79 -11.87 4.85
C ILE A 244 -30.28 -10.96 6.00
N SER A 245 -29.82 -9.75 5.68
CA SER A 245 -29.35 -8.73 6.64
C SER A 245 -30.49 -7.86 7.21
N GLN A 246 -31.63 -8.46 7.58
CA GLN A 246 -32.65 -7.70 8.35
C GLN A 246 -32.21 -7.41 9.79
N ARG A 247 -31.16 -8.09 10.27
CA ARG A 247 -30.65 -8.00 11.64
C ARG A 247 -29.30 -7.27 11.66
N PRO A 248 -29.02 -6.48 12.71
CA PRO A 248 -27.72 -5.82 12.85
C PRO A 248 -26.60 -6.86 13.02
N LEU A 249 -25.44 -6.62 12.41
CA LEU A 249 -24.23 -7.41 12.62
C LEU A 249 -23.23 -6.57 13.39
N LEU A 250 -22.80 -7.06 14.55
CA LEU A 250 -21.75 -6.45 15.34
C LEU A 250 -20.37 -6.82 14.79
N ILE A 251 -19.53 -5.81 14.59
CA ILE A 251 -18.09 -5.93 14.36
C ILE A 251 -17.37 -5.40 15.60
N VAL A 252 -16.45 -6.19 16.16
CA VAL A 252 -15.69 -5.84 17.36
C VAL A 252 -14.20 -5.69 17.05
N LEU A 253 -13.61 -4.55 17.42
CA LEU A 253 -12.17 -4.34 17.44
C LEU A 253 -11.73 -4.13 18.90
N ASP A 254 -11.17 -5.16 19.52
CA ASP A 254 -10.69 -5.10 20.90
C ASP A 254 -9.18 -4.85 20.95
N GLY A 255 -8.75 -3.85 21.72
CA GLY A 255 -7.34 -3.49 21.91
C GLY A 255 -6.78 -2.64 20.77
N LEU A 256 -7.52 -1.67 20.23
CA LEU A 256 -7.00 -0.85 19.12
C LEU A 256 -5.68 -0.13 19.46
N ASP A 257 -5.46 0.22 20.74
CA ASP A 257 -4.19 0.76 21.26
C ASP A 257 -3.00 -0.22 21.18
N GLU A 258 -3.28 -1.50 20.96
CA GLU A 258 -2.29 -2.56 20.76
C GLU A 258 -1.93 -2.77 19.27
N CYS A 259 -2.47 -1.97 18.36
CA CYS A 259 -2.01 -1.92 16.96
C CYS A 259 -0.61 -1.30 16.87
N SER A 260 0.26 -1.87 16.04
CA SER A 260 1.68 -1.48 15.96
C SER A 260 1.95 -0.09 15.36
N ASP A 261 0.97 0.48 14.66
CA ASP A 261 1.06 1.78 13.98
C ASP A 261 -0.01 2.76 14.53
N PRO A 262 0.39 3.81 15.28
CA PRO A 262 -0.54 4.83 15.80
C PRO A 262 -1.29 5.61 14.71
N LEU A 263 -0.72 5.78 13.51
CA LEU A 263 -1.42 6.43 12.39
C LEU A 263 -2.53 5.52 11.85
N ALA A 264 -2.26 4.22 11.75
CA ALA A 264 -3.29 3.23 11.38
C ALA A 264 -4.43 3.17 12.40
N GLN A 265 -4.15 3.36 13.70
CA GLN A 265 -5.17 3.43 14.73
C GLN A 265 -6.18 4.56 14.45
N CYS A 266 -5.69 5.78 14.19
CA CYS A 266 -6.54 6.91 13.80
C CYS A 266 -7.27 6.64 12.47
N GLU A 267 -6.57 6.07 11.49
CA GLU A 267 -7.14 5.71 10.19
C GLU A 267 -8.33 4.75 10.33
N PHE A 268 -8.25 3.73 11.20
CA PHE A 268 -9.38 2.84 11.48
C PHE A 268 -10.56 3.57 12.10
N VAL A 269 -10.32 4.46 13.06
CA VAL A 269 -11.37 5.29 13.68
C VAL A 269 -12.07 6.14 12.61
N GLU A 270 -11.31 6.81 11.75
CA GLU A 270 -11.86 7.65 10.67
C GLU A 270 -12.68 6.84 9.66
N MET A 271 -12.14 5.72 9.15
CA MET A 271 -12.83 4.86 8.18
C MET A 271 -14.14 4.30 8.72
N ILE A 272 -14.12 3.82 9.96
CA ILE A 272 -15.29 3.24 10.62
C ILE A 272 -16.33 4.32 10.92
N SER A 273 -15.90 5.49 11.39
CA SER A 273 -16.78 6.61 11.67
C SER A 273 -17.48 7.10 10.41
N HIS A 274 -16.73 7.27 9.32
CA HIS A 274 -17.26 7.64 8.01
C HIS A 274 -18.27 6.60 7.48
N HIS A 275 -17.95 5.31 7.60
CA HIS A 275 -18.91 4.25 7.25
C HIS A 275 -20.19 4.29 8.10
N ALA A 276 -20.06 4.55 9.40
CA ALA A 276 -21.21 4.65 10.31
C ALA A 276 -22.10 5.87 10.03
N GLN A 277 -21.54 6.97 9.49
CA GLN A 277 -22.27 8.17 9.06
C GLN A 277 -23.01 7.97 7.74
N MET A 278 -22.36 7.38 6.74
CA MET A 278 -22.85 7.37 5.35
C MET A 278 -24.18 6.66 5.14
N ASP A 279 -24.57 5.76 6.05
CA ASP A 279 -25.73 4.92 5.81
C ASP A 279 -26.59 4.76 7.06
N SER A 280 -27.67 5.55 7.13
CA SER A 280 -28.77 5.42 8.10
C SER A 280 -29.51 4.08 8.02
N LYS A 281 -29.20 3.22 7.04
CA LYS A 281 -29.70 1.85 6.90
C LYS A 281 -28.61 0.79 7.04
N SER A 282 -27.34 1.16 7.25
CA SER A 282 -26.24 0.20 7.40
C SER A 282 -26.52 -0.67 8.62
N ARG A 283 -26.38 -1.97 8.40
CA ARG A 283 -26.66 -3.00 9.38
C ARG A 283 -25.40 -3.36 10.18
N LEU A 284 -24.24 -2.82 9.82
CA LEU A 284 -23.00 -3.01 10.56
C LEU A 284 -22.96 -2.06 11.77
N ARG A 285 -22.74 -2.63 12.95
CA ARG A 285 -22.46 -1.91 14.19
C ARG A 285 -21.01 -2.15 14.57
N TRP A 286 -20.34 -1.13 15.08
CA TRP A 286 -18.92 -1.17 15.40
C TRP A 286 -18.70 -0.93 16.88
N MET A 287 -18.08 -1.89 17.56
CA MET A 287 -17.60 -1.73 18.92
C MET A 287 -16.08 -1.71 18.93
N ILE A 288 -15.48 -0.61 19.37
CA ILE A 288 -14.04 -0.44 19.51
C ILE A 288 -13.72 -0.40 21.00
N CYS A 289 -12.76 -1.21 21.44
CA CYS A 289 -12.25 -1.16 22.82
C CYS A 289 -10.79 -0.73 22.80
N SER A 290 -10.43 0.28 23.58
CA SER A 290 -9.03 0.73 23.69
C SER A 290 -8.70 1.44 25.01
N ARG A 291 -7.42 1.68 25.25
CA ARG A 291 -6.98 2.71 26.21
C ARG A 291 -7.31 4.11 25.66
N PRO A 292 -7.59 5.10 26.53
CA PRO A 292 -7.83 6.48 26.12
C PRO A 292 -6.50 7.20 25.83
N GLU A 293 -5.78 6.76 24.80
CA GLU A 293 -4.53 7.41 24.38
C GLU A 293 -4.84 8.77 23.70
N PRO A 294 -3.99 9.80 23.84
CA PRO A 294 -4.33 11.16 23.41
C PRO A 294 -4.73 11.29 21.94
N HIS A 295 -4.08 10.56 21.03
CA HIS A 295 -4.44 10.59 19.60
C HIS A 295 -5.77 9.90 19.31
N LEU A 296 -6.12 8.84 20.03
CA LEU A 296 -7.42 8.19 19.93
C LEU A 296 -8.52 9.07 20.51
N GLU A 297 -8.28 9.73 21.65
CA GLU A 297 -9.22 10.71 22.20
C GLU A 297 -9.50 11.83 21.20
N VAL A 298 -8.47 12.37 20.54
CA VAL A 298 -8.63 13.39 19.50
C VAL A 298 -9.41 12.84 18.30
N ALA A 299 -9.11 11.62 17.83
CA ALA A 299 -9.78 11.02 16.68
C ALA A 299 -11.29 10.81 16.95
N PHE A 300 -11.66 10.36 18.15
CA PHE A 300 -13.05 10.18 18.56
C PHE A 300 -13.76 11.48 18.95
N SER A 301 -13.03 12.56 19.24
CA SER A 301 -13.60 13.86 19.66
C SER A 301 -13.96 14.78 18.49
N SER A 302 -13.89 14.32 17.23
CA SER A 302 -14.31 15.15 16.09
C SER A 302 -15.80 15.50 16.18
N GLU A 303 -16.12 16.78 15.97
CA GLU A 303 -17.50 17.29 15.94
C GLU A 303 -18.37 16.55 14.91
N ASP A 304 -17.75 16.05 13.83
CA ASP A 304 -18.43 15.33 12.76
C ASP A 304 -19.13 14.04 13.24
N TYR A 305 -18.67 13.42 14.33
CA TYR A 305 -19.10 12.06 14.73
C TYR A 305 -20.03 12.01 15.94
N GLN A 306 -20.36 13.14 16.58
CA GLN A 306 -21.08 13.15 17.87
C GLN A 306 -22.46 12.48 17.83
N ASP A 307 -23.15 12.53 16.68
CA ASP A 307 -24.51 12.01 16.53
C ASP A 307 -24.57 10.49 16.31
N ILE A 308 -23.48 9.86 15.85
CA ILE A 308 -23.41 8.42 15.54
C ILE A 308 -22.62 7.61 16.58
N PHE A 309 -22.00 8.31 17.52
CA PHE A 309 -20.98 7.81 18.42
C PHE A 309 -21.49 7.71 19.86
N ARG A 310 -21.15 6.60 20.53
CA ARG A 310 -21.41 6.39 21.95
C ARG A 310 -20.10 6.07 22.67
N HIS A 311 -19.81 6.81 23.74
CA HIS A 311 -18.64 6.57 24.59
C HIS A 311 -19.08 5.93 25.91
N GLU A 312 -18.52 4.76 26.21
CA GLU A 312 -18.67 4.09 27.51
C GLU A 312 -17.29 4.05 28.18
N LYS A 313 -17.14 4.73 29.33
CA LYS A 313 -15.86 4.81 30.05
C LYS A 313 -15.87 3.87 31.25
N LEU A 314 -14.87 2.99 31.34
CA LEU A 314 -14.66 2.11 32.48
C LEU A 314 -13.71 2.74 33.49
N GLU A 315 -14.26 3.04 34.66
CA GLU A 315 -13.49 3.49 35.82
C GLU A 315 -12.97 2.28 36.62
N VAL A 316 -11.74 2.43 37.12
CA VAL A 316 -11.00 1.42 37.85
C VAL A 316 -11.56 1.22 39.25
N ASP A 317 -11.91 2.32 39.93
CA ASP A 317 -12.18 2.33 41.37
C ASP A 317 -13.63 2.69 41.74
N ASN A 318 -14.59 2.17 40.97
CA ASN A 318 -15.99 2.35 41.31
C ASN A 318 -16.53 1.21 42.18
N THR A 319 -17.65 1.45 42.86
CA THR A 319 -18.24 0.49 43.82
C THR A 319 -18.57 -0.85 43.17
N GLU A 320 -18.92 -0.88 41.88
CA GLU A 320 -19.17 -2.12 41.15
C GLU A 320 -17.88 -2.91 40.88
N ALA A 321 -16.81 -2.24 40.45
CA ALA A 321 -15.51 -2.87 40.18
C ALA A 321 -14.93 -3.54 41.43
N ARG A 322 -15.04 -2.90 42.60
CA ARG A 322 -14.61 -3.48 43.88
C ARG A 322 -15.43 -4.73 44.26
N LYS A 323 -16.76 -4.69 44.08
CA LYS A 323 -17.63 -5.86 44.29
C LYS A 323 -17.30 -7.00 43.32
N ASP A 324 -17.01 -6.68 42.07
CA ASP A 324 -16.63 -7.67 41.05
C ASP A 324 -15.26 -8.31 41.34
N ALA A 325 -14.28 -7.54 41.82
CA ALA A 325 -13.00 -8.07 42.27
C ALA A 325 -13.17 -9.08 43.43
N LEU A 326 -14.02 -8.75 44.41
CA LEU A 326 -14.35 -9.66 45.51
C LEU A 326 -14.99 -10.96 45.00
N ARG A 327 -15.98 -10.87 44.11
CA ARG A 327 -16.64 -12.05 43.50
C ARG A 327 -15.66 -12.94 42.74
N ILE A 328 -14.72 -12.35 41.99
CA ILE A 328 -13.66 -13.08 41.28
C ILE A 328 -12.81 -13.87 42.27
N LEU A 329 -12.41 -13.24 43.38
CA LEU A 329 -11.61 -13.90 44.42
C LEU A 329 -12.38 -15.02 45.10
N GLU A 330 -13.62 -14.78 45.54
CA GLU A 330 -14.47 -15.78 46.20
C GLU A 330 -14.65 -17.02 45.34
N LYS A 331 -15.02 -16.84 44.06
CA LYS A 331 -15.17 -17.94 43.11
C LYS A 331 -13.84 -18.65 42.86
N GLY A 332 -12.77 -17.88 42.62
CA GLY A 332 -11.43 -18.43 42.35
C GLY A 332 -10.91 -19.28 43.50
N PHE A 333 -11.07 -18.82 44.74
CA PHE A 333 -10.69 -19.57 45.94
C PHE A 333 -11.57 -20.80 46.15
N ALA A 334 -12.88 -20.72 45.89
CA ALA A 334 -13.76 -21.88 45.92
C ALA A 334 -13.34 -22.95 44.90
N ASP A 335 -12.94 -22.54 43.70
CA ASP A 335 -12.46 -23.45 42.65
C ASP A 335 -11.09 -24.07 43.00
N ILE A 336 -10.19 -23.33 43.65
CA ILE A 336 -8.94 -23.89 44.19
C ILE A 336 -9.27 -24.92 45.29
N LYS A 337 -10.17 -24.59 46.22
CA LYS A 337 -10.57 -25.49 47.30
C LYS A 337 -11.17 -26.81 46.79
N LYS A 338 -12.03 -26.74 45.76
CA LYS A 338 -12.59 -27.93 45.09
C LYS A 338 -11.50 -28.80 44.45
N ARG A 339 -10.42 -28.21 43.93
CA ARG A 339 -9.30 -28.94 43.34
C ARG A 339 -8.40 -29.61 44.38
N TYR A 340 -8.31 -29.05 45.58
CA TYR A 340 -7.41 -29.54 46.65
C TYR A 340 -8.19 -29.88 47.95
N PRO A 341 -9.18 -30.78 47.91
CA PRO A 341 -10.09 -31.01 49.03
C PRO A 341 -9.42 -31.65 50.25
N TYR A 342 -8.28 -32.33 50.06
CA TYR A 342 -7.54 -33.03 51.12
C TYR A 342 -6.35 -32.24 51.68
N GLN A 343 -5.87 -31.22 50.97
CA GLN A 343 -4.72 -30.39 51.40
C GLN A 343 -5.16 -29.10 52.12
N LEU A 344 -6.42 -28.68 51.92
CA LEU A 344 -6.93 -27.40 52.39
C LEU A 344 -8.00 -27.61 53.45
N SER A 345 -7.97 -26.81 54.51
CA SER A 345 -8.94 -26.93 55.60
C SER A 345 -10.34 -26.48 55.17
N HIS A 346 -11.36 -26.93 55.89
CA HIS A 346 -12.75 -26.51 55.66
C HIS A 346 -12.95 -24.99 55.81
N ASN A 347 -12.09 -24.28 56.55
CA ASN A 347 -12.13 -22.82 56.72
C ASN A 347 -11.13 -22.10 55.81
N TRP A 348 -10.48 -22.80 54.88
CA TRP A 348 -9.57 -22.17 53.92
C TRP A 348 -10.31 -21.67 52.68
N PRO A 349 -9.96 -20.48 52.17
CA PRO A 349 -9.21 -19.43 52.86
C PRO A 349 -10.12 -18.68 53.85
N ASP A 350 -9.52 -18.02 54.85
CA ASP A 350 -10.26 -17.14 55.77
C ASP A 350 -10.92 -15.99 55.00
N GLN A 351 -12.19 -15.70 55.27
CA GLN A 351 -12.94 -14.62 54.62
C GLN A 351 -12.25 -13.26 54.76
N THR A 352 -11.57 -13.02 55.89
CA THR A 352 -10.79 -11.79 56.12
C THR A 352 -9.61 -11.67 55.16
N HIS A 353 -9.00 -12.78 54.75
CA HIS A 353 -7.95 -12.77 53.73
C HIS A 353 -8.49 -12.43 52.34
N ILE A 354 -9.68 -12.94 51.99
CA ILE A 354 -10.33 -12.63 50.71
C ILE A 354 -10.66 -11.13 50.63
N ILE A 355 -11.26 -10.59 51.69
CA ILE A 355 -11.61 -9.16 51.78
C ILE A 355 -10.35 -8.30 51.71
N PHE A 356 -9.29 -8.67 52.42
CA PHE A 356 -8.02 -7.96 52.37
C PHE A 356 -7.42 -7.94 50.94
N ILE A 357 -7.37 -9.07 50.25
CA ILE A 357 -6.87 -9.13 48.87
C ILE A 357 -7.77 -8.32 47.92
N ALA A 358 -9.09 -8.35 48.13
CA ALA A 358 -10.05 -7.56 47.35
C ALA A 358 -9.86 -6.06 47.52
N ASP A 359 -9.59 -5.62 48.75
CA ASP A 359 -9.26 -4.22 49.08
C ASP A 359 -7.97 -3.78 48.40
N GLN A 360 -6.93 -4.62 48.43
CA GLN A 360 -5.66 -4.35 47.73
C GLN A 360 -5.80 -4.33 46.20
N ALA A 361 -6.84 -4.96 45.64
CA ALA A 361 -7.09 -4.92 44.21
C ALA A 361 -7.68 -3.58 43.73
N SER A 362 -8.29 -2.77 44.62
CA SER A 362 -8.94 -1.48 44.32
C SER A 362 -9.74 -1.45 43.01
N GLY A 363 -10.51 -2.52 42.75
CA GLY A 363 -11.34 -2.66 41.54
C GLY A 363 -10.62 -3.12 40.26
N HIS A 364 -9.31 -3.38 40.30
CA HIS A 364 -8.57 -4.00 39.19
C HIS A 364 -8.84 -5.50 39.07
N LEU A 365 -9.75 -5.88 38.18
CA LEU A 365 -10.16 -7.27 37.97
C LEU A 365 -9.01 -8.16 37.45
N GLY A 366 -8.08 -7.60 36.66
CA GLY A 366 -6.88 -8.31 36.20
C GLY A 366 -5.92 -8.67 37.34
N PHE A 367 -5.83 -7.81 38.37
CA PHE A 367 -5.03 -8.08 39.58
C PHE A 367 -5.60 -9.27 40.35
N ALA A 368 -6.91 -9.24 40.66
CA ALA A 368 -7.61 -10.34 41.31
C ALA A 368 -7.43 -11.68 40.57
N SER A 369 -7.56 -11.65 39.23
CA SER A 369 -7.36 -12.83 38.39
C SER A 369 -5.93 -13.37 38.45
N SER A 370 -4.93 -12.48 38.51
CA SER A 370 -3.51 -12.86 38.58
C SER A 370 -3.16 -13.49 39.93
N ILE A 371 -3.71 -12.98 41.03
CA ILE A 371 -3.56 -13.54 42.37
C ILE A 371 -4.15 -14.95 42.46
N ILE A 372 -5.36 -15.15 41.91
CA ILE A 372 -5.98 -16.49 41.86
C ILE A 372 -5.14 -17.48 41.04
N ARG A 373 -4.59 -17.05 39.90
CA ARG A 373 -3.69 -17.91 39.11
C ARG A 373 -2.41 -18.25 39.86
N PHE A 374 -1.83 -17.28 40.57
CA PHE A 374 -0.62 -17.48 41.38
C PHE A 374 -0.86 -18.47 42.53
N ILE A 375 -1.95 -18.30 43.30
CA ILE A 375 -2.25 -19.18 44.43
C ILE A 375 -2.69 -20.57 43.96
N GLY A 376 -3.43 -20.63 42.85
CA GLY A 376 -3.98 -21.87 42.31
C GLY A 376 -3.08 -22.60 41.31
N ASP A 377 -1.80 -22.22 41.23
CA ASP A 377 -0.83 -22.79 40.29
C ASP A 377 -0.58 -24.27 40.60
N ARG A 378 -0.88 -25.12 39.61
CA ARG A 378 -0.80 -26.57 39.73
C ARG A 378 0.64 -27.08 39.82
N HIS A 379 1.62 -26.29 39.37
CA HIS A 379 3.03 -26.70 39.38
C HIS A 379 3.72 -26.47 40.72
N TYR A 380 3.17 -25.59 41.57
CA TYR A 380 3.64 -25.42 42.95
C TYR A 380 2.99 -26.38 43.93
N ASP A 381 1.77 -26.83 43.65
CA ASP A 381 1.02 -27.83 44.44
C ASP A 381 0.89 -27.52 45.96
N ASP A 382 0.96 -26.23 46.33
CA ASP A 382 0.77 -25.74 47.70
C ASP A 382 -0.01 -24.40 47.74
N PRO A 383 -1.34 -24.42 47.56
CA PRO A 383 -2.14 -23.20 47.58
C PRO A 383 -2.13 -22.50 48.95
N SER A 384 -1.95 -23.24 50.05
CA SER A 384 -1.91 -22.69 51.40
C SER A 384 -0.62 -21.90 51.65
N GLY A 385 0.53 -22.42 51.24
CA GLY A 385 1.80 -21.72 51.28
C GLY A 385 1.80 -20.49 50.37
N GLN A 386 1.29 -20.63 49.14
CA GLN A 386 1.22 -19.51 48.19
C GLN A 386 0.32 -18.37 48.67
N LEU A 387 -0.82 -18.69 49.30
CA LEU A 387 -1.66 -17.67 49.95
C LEU A 387 -0.90 -16.95 51.08
N LYS A 388 -0.11 -17.67 51.89
CA LYS A 388 0.71 -17.04 52.94
C LYS A 388 1.79 -16.12 52.37
N VAL A 389 2.44 -16.52 51.26
CA VAL A 389 3.44 -15.69 50.55
C VAL A 389 2.77 -14.42 50.03
N CYS A 390 1.65 -14.56 49.34
CA CYS A 390 0.84 -13.46 48.82
C CYS A 390 0.43 -12.48 49.93
N LEU A 391 -0.11 -12.97 51.05
CA LEU A 391 -0.56 -12.12 52.16
C LEU A 391 0.61 -11.39 52.84
N LYS A 392 1.75 -12.07 53.05
CA LYS A 392 2.95 -11.41 53.60
C LYS A 392 3.47 -10.32 52.67
N PHE A 393 3.47 -10.58 51.37
CA PHE A 393 3.90 -9.64 50.35
C PHE A 393 2.98 -8.41 50.31
N LEU A 394 1.67 -8.59 50.27
CA LEU A 394 0.71 -7.48 50.27
C LEU A 394 0.84 -6.63 51.54
N LYS A 395 0.84 -7.26 52.73
CA LYS A 395 0.97 -6.55 54.02
C LYS A 395 2.25 -5.72 54.15
N ARG A 396 3.36 -6.14 53.54
CA ARG A 396 4.61 -5.36 53.53
C ARG A 396 4.51 -4.09 52.68
N ASN A 397 3.73 -4.15 51.61
CA ASN A 397 3.65 -3.10 50.60
C ASN A 397 2.41 -2.19 50.75
N SER A 398 1.47 -2.51 51.66
CA SER A 398 0.29 -1.68 51.98
C SER A 398 0.60 -0.41 52.80
N ASN A 399 1.82 -0.25 53.34
CA ASN A 399 2.16 0.82 54.31
C ASN A 399 2.54 2.19 53.70
N HIS A 400 2.48 2.37 52.38
CA HIS A 400 3.07 3.53 51.69
C HIS A 400 2.09 4.61 51.18
N GLY A 401 0.81 4.55 51.54
CA GLY A 401 -0.20 5.52 51.06
C GLY A 401 -0.63 5.22 49.63
N ASP A 402 -1.95 5.23 49.43
CA ASP A 402 -2.73 4.82 48.24
C ASP A 402 -1.92 4.09 47.15
N PRO A 403 -1.66 2.77 47.32
CA PRO A 403 -0.79 2.05 46.40
C PRO A 403 -1.49 1.94 45.04
N ASN A 404 -0.93 2.61 44.03
CA ASN A 404 -1.31 2.40 42.64
C ASN A 404 -1.37 0.87 42.38
N PRO A 405 -2.52 0.27 42.06
CA PRO A 405 -2.62 -1.19 41.98
C PRO A 405 -1.81 -1.79 40.82
N LEU A 406 -1.43 -0.97 39.82
CA LEU A 406 -0.43 -1.35 38.82
C LEU A 406 0.96 -1.50 39.43
N HIS A 407 1.32 -0.67 40.41
CA HIS A 407 2.57 -0.81 41.18
C HIS A 407 2.54 -2.07 42.06
N VAL A 408 1.40 -2.41 42.67
CA VAL A 408 1.26 -3.68 43.41
C VAL A 408 1.34 -4.89 42.48
N LEU A 409 0.80 -4.78 41.26
CA LEU A 409 0.93 -5.79 40.21
C LEU A 409 2.39 -5.94 39.73
N ASP A 410 3.11 -4.85 39.57
CA ASP A 410 4.54 -4.85 39.22
C ASP A 410 5.37 -5.55 40.29
N LEU A 411 5.14 -5.19 41.56
CA LEU A 411 5.79 -5.85 42.68
C LEU A 411 5.47 -7.36 42.74
N LEU A 412 4.26 -7.77 42.33
CA LEU A 412 3.89 -9.19 42.25
C LEU A 412 4.67 -9.89 41.12
N TYR A 413 4.84 -9.24 39.96
CA TYR A 413 5.70 -9.76 38.89
C TYR A 413 7.16 -9.86 39.35
N THR A 414 7.67 -8.85 40.05
CA THR A 414 9.00 -8.89 40.67
C THR A 414 9.14 -10.08 41.60
N GLN A 415 8.14 -10.34 42.46
CA GLN A 415 8.16 -11.49 43.36
C GLN A 415 8.17 -12.82 42.61
N ILE A 416 7.32 -12.99 41.59
CA ILE A 416 7.26 -14.20 40.75
C ILE A 416 8.62 -14.44 40.06
N LEU A 417 9.24 -13.40 39.52
CA LEU A 417 10.51 -13.50 38.82
C LEU A 417 11.70 -13.71 39.79
N SER A 418 11.62 -13.19 41.02
CA SER A 418 12.64 -13.37 42.06
C SER A 418 12.78 -14.82 42.57
N ASP A 419 11.73 -15.64 42.40
CA ASP A 419 11.74 -17.07 42.72
C ASP A 419 12.52 -17.90 41.69
N ILE A 420 12.91 -17.30 40.55
CA ILE A 420 13.73 -17.94 39.53
C ILE A 420 15.18 -17.96 40.00
N GLN A 421 15.80 -19.15 39.97
CA GLN A 421 17.21 -19.27 40.34
C GLN A 421 18.10 -18.42 39.43
N LYS A 422 19.11 -17.75 39.99
CA LYS A 422 20.00 -16.83 39.24
C LYS A 422 20.68 -17.46 38.02
N ASN A 423 20.98 -18.76 38.07
CA ASN A 423 21.55 -19.52 36.94
C ASN A 423 20.53 -19.83 35.82
N THR A 424 19.23 -19.74 36.11
CA THR A 424 18.11 -20.07 35.21
C THR A 424 17.49 -18.80 34.60
N LEU A 425 17.64 -17.66 35.25
CA LEU A 425 17.11 -16.37 34.79
C LEU A 425 17.58 -15.98 33.37
N PRO A 426 18.86 -16.17 32.97
CA PRO A 426 19.28 -15.86 31.59
C PRO A 426 18.54 -16.70 30.55
N ILE A 427 18.33 -17.99 30.81
CA ILE A 427 17.58 -18.88 29.91
C ILE A 427 16.12 -18.41 29.82
N THR A 428 15.55 -17.99 30.95
CA THR A 428 14.20 -17.44 31.03
C THR A 428 14.07 -16.18 30.17
N HIS A 429 15.03 -15.25 30.25
CA HIS A 429 15.07 -14.05 29.42
C HIS A 429 15.18 -14.38 27.92
N ARG A 430 16.00 -15.38 27.54
CA ARG A 430 16.10 -15.84 26.14
C ARG A 430 14.75 -16.35 25.62
N VAL A 431 14.08 -17.20 26.40
CA VAL A 431 12.78 -17.78 26.02
C VAL A 431 11.67 -16.72 25.95
N LEU A 432 11.54 -15.87 26.96
CA LEU A 432 10.53 -14.80 26.99
C LEU A 432 10.83 -13.74 25.93
N GLY A 433 12.09 -13.37 25.74
CA GLY A 433 12.52 -12.38 24.75
C GLY A 433 12.21 -12.82 23.32
N LEU A 434 12.59 -14.04 22.94
CA LEU A 434 12.24 -14.59 21.62
C LEU A 434 10.73 -14.58 21.41
N PHE A 435 9.96 -15.00 22.41
CA PHE A 435 8.51 -15.04 22.30
C PHE A 435 7.85 -13.64 22.19
N ILE A 436 8.26 -12.70 23.06
CA ILE A 436 7.64 -11.37 23.15
C ILE A 436 8.01 -10.50 21.94
N LEU A 437 9.24 -10.60 21.43
CA LEU A 437 9.73 -9.73 20.35
C LEU A 437 9.61 -10.36 18.96
N TYR A 438 9.63 -11.69 18.85
CA TYR A 438 9.67 -12.41 17.58
C TYR A 438 8.64 -13.54 17.47
N GLY A 439 7.75 -13.71 18.46
CA GLY A 439 6.77 -14.77 18.44
C GLY A 439 5.92 -14.73 17.16
N ASP A 440 5.70 -15.87 16.54
CA ASP A 440 4.59 -16.08 15.62
C ASP A 440 3.75 -17.20 16.24
N GLU A 441 2.44 -17.01 16.35
CA GLU A 441 1.54 -18.00 16.96
C GLU A 441 1.51 -19.33 16.19
N ARG A 442 2.10 -19.39 14.98
CA ARG A 442 2.39 -20.62 14.22
C ARG A 442 3.59 -21.41 14.74
N LEU A 443 4.40 -20.85 15.63
CA LEU A 443 5.63 -21.48 16.13
C LEU A 443 5.36 -22.16 17.47
N SER A 444 5.47 -23.49 17.50
CA SER A 444 5.23 -24.26 18.72
C SER A 444 6.33 -24.07 19.77
N ALA A 445 6.06 -24.44 21.01
CA ALA A 445 7.02 -24.36 22.10
C ALA A 445 8.27 -25.22 21.81
N LEU A 446 8.11 -26.36 21.13
CA LEU A 446 9.19 -27.22 20.68
C LEU A 446 10.10 -26.52 19.67
N VAL A 447 9.49 -25.81 18.72
CA VAL A 447 10.22 -25.00 17.75
C VAL A 447 11.05 -23.92 18.45
N HIS A 448 10.45 -23.18 19.39
CA HIS A 448 11.17 -22.15 20.16
C HIS A 448 12.33 -22.76 20.96
N THR A 449 12.09 -23.90 21.60
CA THR A 449 13.08 -24.65 22.36
C THR A 449 14.27 -25.05 21.49
N ASN A 450 13.99 -25.66 20.34
CA ASN A 450 15.00 -26.11 19.39
C ASN A 450 15.75 -24.92 18.76
N PHE A 451 15.03 -23.85 18.42
CA PHE A 451 15.63 -22.64 17.86
C PHE A 451 16.70 -22.06 18.80
N LEU A 452 16.41 -21.98 20.10
CA LEU A 452 17.33 -21.48 21.13
C LEU A 452 18.45 -22.47 21.50
N GLY A 453 18.42 -23.69 20.95
CA GLY A 453 19.37 -24.77 21.27
C GLY A 453 19.24 -25.28 22.71
N LEU A 454 18.03 -25.21 23.28
CA LEU A 454 17.77 -25.64 24.65
C LEU A 454 17.35 -27.11 24.67
N ASP A 455 17.80 -27.85 25.69
CA ASP A 455 17.24 -29.16 25.96
C ASP A 455 15.85 -29.01 26.62
N GLN A 456 15.04 -30.06 26.52
CA GLN A 456 13.68 -30.06 27.08
C GLN A 456 13.69 -29.71 28.59
N ALA A 457 14.62 -30.29 29.35
CA ALA A 457 14.72 -30.04 30.78
C ALA A 457 15.07 -28.59 31.10
N GLY A 458 15.99 -27.96 30.35
CA GLY A 458 16.36 -26.55 30.50
C GLY A 458 15.22 -25.61 30.16
N PHE A 459 14.48 -25.87 29.07
CA PHE A 459 13.32 -25.07 28.69
C PHE A 459 12.23 -25.08 29.77
N TYR A 460 11.76 -26.25 30.19
CA TYR A 460 10.70 -26.35 31.20
C TYR A 460 11.15 -25.82 32.57
N ARG A 461 12.42 -26.04 32.95
CA ARG A 461 12.97 -25.47 34.19
C ARG A 461 12.97 -23.95 34.17
N SER A 462 13.21 -23.33 33.01
CA SER A 462 13.20 -21.86 32.87
C SER A 462 11.83 -21.22 33.04
N LEU A 463 10.77 -21.91 32.65
CA LEU A 463 9.39 -21.39 32.75
C LEU A 463 8.63 -21.90 33.98
N GLN A 464 9.24 -22.78 34.79
CA GLN A 464 8.58 -23.48 35.90
C GLN A 464 7.93 -22.55 36.93
N ARG A 465 8.42 -21.31 37.10
CA ARG A 465 7.85 -20.33 38.05
C ARG A 465 6.86 -19.35 37.41
N LEU A 466 6.67 -19.42 36.09
CA LEU A 466 5.93 -18.43 35.32
C LEU A 466 4.52 -18.87 34.91
N HIS A 467 4.04 -20.04 35.34
CA HIS A 467 2.73 -20.56 34.93
C HIS A 467 1.55 -19.68 35.34
N SER A 468 1.71 -18.76 36.30
CA SER A 468 0.70 -17.77 36.67
C SER A 468 0.53 -16.62 35.67
N VAL A 469 1.57 -16.32 34.89
CA VAL A 469 1.66 -15.18 33.95
C VAL A 469 1.86 -15.61 32.50
N VAL A 470 2.34 -16.84 32.29
CA VAL A 470 2.63 -17.46 31.00
C VAL A 470 1.95 -18.83 30.92
N SER A 471 1.21 -19.08 29.85
CA SER A 471 0.71 -20.40 29.48
C SER A 471 1.82 -21.18 28.78
N VAL A 472 2.25 -22.29 29.39
CA VAL A 472 3.28 -23.18 28.85
C VAL A 472 2.62 -24.53 28.52
N PRO A 473 2.69 -25.01 27.27
CA PRO A 473 2.13 -26.31 26.92
C PRO A 473 2.92 -27.44 27.58
N PRO A 474 2.30 -28.58 27.95
CA PRO A 474 3.03 -29.73 28.46
C PRO A 474 3.86 -30.41 27.35
N PRO A 475 4.88 -31.23 27.69
CA PRO A 475 5.79 -31.82 26.71
C PRO A 475 5.14 -32.53 25.51
N HIS A 476 4.01 -33.18 25.70
CA HIS A 476 3.30 -33.93 24.65
C HIS A 476 2.49 -33.03 23.70
N GLU A 477 2.27 -31.77 24.05
CA GLU A 477 1.59 -30.75 23.22
C GLU A 477 2.56 -29.64 22.78
N ALA A 478 3.86 -29.79 23.06
CA ALA A 478 4.83 -28.76 22.75
C ALA A 478 5.12 -28.64 21.24
N TRP A 479 4.80 -29.68 20.46
CA TRP A 479 5.07 -29.74 19.02
C TRP A 479 4.06 -28.93 18.19
N ASP A 480 2.84 -28.73 18.68
CA ASP A 480 1.76 -28.01 18.02
C ASP A 480 1.33 -26.71 18.75
N LYS A 481 1.58 -26.58 20.06
CA LYS A 481 1.14 -25.40 20.82
C LYS A 481 2.27 -24.42 21.14
N PRO A 482 2.04 -23.09 21.01
CA PRO A 482 3.00 -22.07 21.41
C PRO A 482 2.93 -21.76 22.92
N ILE A 483 3.95 -21.06 23.42
CA ILE A 483 3.89 -20.35 24.71
C ILE A 483 2.96 -19.14 24.55
N ARG A 484 2.26 -18.68 25.60
CA ARG A 484 1.42 -17.46 25.53
C ARG A 484 1.49 -16.63 26.80
N VAL A 485 1.44 -15.31 26.69
CA VAL A 485 1.35 -14.42 27.88
C VAL A 485 -0.13 -14.10 28.15
N TYR A 486 -0.56 -14.24 29.41
CA TYR A 486 -1.97 -14.06 29.76
C TYR A 486 -2.45 -12.60 29.72
N HIS A 487 -1.56 -11.63 29.98
CA HIS A 487 -1.94 -10.23 30.02
C HIS A 487 -0.79 -9.29 29.60
N ALA A 488 -1.11 -8.27 28.80
CA ALA A 488 -0.16 -7.30 28.28
C ALA A 488 0.58 -6.51 29.38
N SER A 489 0.01 -6.37 30.60
CA SER A 489 0.74 -5.70 31.69
C SER A 489 2.02 -6.41 32.13
N PHE A 490 2.13 -7.74 31.93
CA PHE A 490 3.34 -8.48 32.24
C PHE A 490 4.47 -8.18 31.24
N THR A 491 4.14 -8.10 29.95
CA THR A 491 5.10 -7.63 28.93
C THR A 491 5.41 -6.15 29.09
N ASP A 492 4.42 -5.31 29.40
CA ASP A 492 4.63 -3.87 29.65
C ASP A 492 5.60 -3.68 30.85
N TYR A 493 5.53 -4.55 31.86
CA TYR A 493 6.47 -4.57 32.99
C TYR A 493 7.88 -4.98 32.52
N LEU A 494 8.02 -6.13 31.86
CA LEU A 494 9.32 -6.64 31.41
C LEU A 494 10.05 -5.71 30.43
N MET A 495 9.32 -4.88 29.67
CA MET A 495 9.88 -3.95 28.69
C MET A 495 10.20 -2.56 29.26
N ASP A 496 9.80 -2.26 30.50
CA ASP A 496 10.04 -0.97 31.15
C ASP A 496 11.17 -1.08 32.20
N PRO A 497 12.35 -0.50 31.94
CA PRO A 497 13.48 -0.56 32.86
C PRO A 497 13.19 0.07 34.24
N ALA A 498 12.31 1.07 34.30
CA ALA A 498 11.96 1.73 35.55
C ALA A 498 11.07 0.86 36.44
N ARG A 499 10.37 -0.12 35.84
CA ARG A 499 9.44 -1.03 36.54
C ARG A 499 10.08 -2.37 36.85
N ALA A 500 10.75 -3.00 35.88
CA ALA A 500 11.27 -4.36 36.02
C ALA A 500 12.65 -4.49 36.68
N GLY A 501 13.43 -3.41 36.76
CA GLY A 501 14.76 -3.43 37.37
C GLY A 501 15.66 -4.51 36.73
N GLU A 502 16.12 -5.48 37.53
CA GLU A 502 16.99 -6.58 37.07
C GLU A 502 16.30 -7.60 36.14
N PHE A 503 14.97 -7.60 36.10
CA PHE A 503 14.17 -8.50 35.28
C PHE A 503 13.78 -7.91 33.92
N VAL A 504 14.34 -6.75 33.56
CA VAL A 504 14.06 -6.10 32.28
C VAL A 504 14.57 -6.96 31.13
N LEU A 505 13.75 -7.10 30.08
CA LEU A 505 14.17 -7.67 28.81
C LEU A 505 14.86 -6.59 27.98
N ASP A 506 16.18 -6.72 27.81
CA ASP A 506 16.91 -5.89 26.87
C ASP A 506 16.65 -6.39 25.45
N GLU A 507 15.88 -5.60 24.70
CA GLU A 507 15.54 -5.86 23.29
C GLU A 507 16.79 -6.13 22.42
N ARG A 508 17.93 -5.51 22.71
CA ARG A 508 19.18 -5.67 21.94
C ARG A 508 19.81 -7.04 22.18
N GLU A 509 19.85 -7.47 23.44
CA GLU A 509 20.38 -8.79 23.82
C GLU A 509 19.54 -9.91 23.23
N VAL A 510 18.21 -9.73 23.24
CA VAL A 510 17.28 -10.67 22.60
C VAL A 510 17.53 -10.72 21.09
N HIS A 511 17.63 -9.56 20.42
CA HIS A 511 17.95 -9.50 19.00
C HIS A 511 19.27 -10.24 18.68
N LEU A 512 20.31 -10.05 19.51
CA LEU A 512 21.63 -10.67 19.33
C LEU A 512 21.56 -12.18 19.44
N ASP A 513 20.90 -12.68 20.48
CA ASP A 513 20.73 -14.11 20.70
C ASP A 513 19.95 -14.79 19.55
N VAL A 514 18.91 -14.13 19.04
CA VAL A 514 18.14 -14.60 17.88
C VAL A 514 18.98 -14.62 16.60
N ALA A 515 19.86 -13.63 16.39
CA ALA A 515 20.82 -13.62 15.28
C ALA A 515 21.77 -14.83 15.34
N ASN A 516 22.33 -15.08 16.53
CA ASN A 516 23.28 -16.16 16.77
C ASN A 516 22.63 -17.54 16.53
N CYS A 517 21.44 -17.75 17.07
CA CYS A 517 20.68 -18.98 16.86
C CYS A 517 20.34 -19.20 15.38
N SER A 518 19.90 -18.14 14.68
CA SER A 518 19.60 -18.19 13.24
C SER A 518 20.83 -18.58 12.40
N ALA A 519 21.99 -17.98 12.70
CA ALA A 519 23.25 -18.31 12.03
C ALA A 519 23.69 -19.76 12.30
N GLY A 520 23.51 -20.25 13.53
CA GLY A 520 23.80 -21.64 13.90
C GLY A 520 22.98 -22.66 13.10
N TRP A 521 21.66 -22.46 13.03
CA TRP A 521 20.78 -23.29 12.23
C TRP A 521 21.09 -23.22 10.73
N PHE A 522 21.34 -22.02 10.19
CA PHE A 522 21.73 -21.86 8.79
C PHE A 522 23.03 -22.61 8.46
N SER A 523 24.05 -22.52 9.34
CA SER A 523 25.30 -23.25 9.19
C SER A 523 25.11 -24.77 9.24
N HIS A 524 24.23 -25.27 10.10
CA HIS A 524 23.89 -26.69 10.20
C HIS A 524 23.28 -27.22 8.89
N PHE A 525 22.29 -26.50 8.33
CA PHE A 525 21.66 -26.90 7.06
C PHE A 525 22.60 -26.83 5.87
N CYS A 526 23.53 -25.87 5.83
CA CYS A 526 24.56 -25.82 4.79
C CYS A 526 25.50 -27.03 4.83
N LYS A 527 25.71 -27.63 6.02
CA LYS A 527 26.60 -28.79 6.22
C LYS A 527 25.90 -30.13 5.98
N ASN A 528 24.58 -30.21 6.20
CA ASN A 528 23.78 -31.43 6.06
C ASN A 528 22.57 -31.22 5.12
N PRO A 529 22.78 -31.13 3.79
CA PRO A 529 21.71 -30.85 2.83
C PRO A 529 20.65 -31.96 2.75
N SER A 530 20.96 -33.19 3.17
CA SER A 530 20.02 -34.32 3.22
C SER A 530 18.93 -34.15 4.28
N ASP A 531 19.18 -33.33 5.30
CA ASP A 531 18.21 -33.07 6.38
C ASP A 531 17.14 -32.06 5.92
N THR A 532 17.23 -31.54 4.69
CA THR A 532 16.21 -30.69 4.07
C THR A 532 14.89 -31.41 3.80
N GLY A 533 14.86 -32.75 3.79
CA GLY A 533 13.61 -33.52 3.72
C GLY A 533 12.69 -33.30 4.93
N ILE A 534 13.27 -32.97 6.08
CA ILE A 534 12.57 -32.62 7.33
C ILE A 534 11.89 -31.22 7.22
N LEU A 535 12.30 -30.39 6.25
CA LEU A 535 11.73 -29.03 6.04
C LEU A 535 10.34 -29.02 5.37
N SER A 536 9.86 -30.14 4.84
CA SER A 536 8.51 -30.19 4.27
C SER A 536 7.42 -29.96 5.33
N GLU A 537 7.72 -30.20 6.62
CA GLU A 537 6.85 -29.88 7.76
C GLU A 537 7.16 -28.51 8.41
N LEU A 538 8.27 -27.85 8.05
CA LEU A 538 8.74 -26.56 8.62
C LEU A 538 8.80 -25.45 7.57
N THR A 539 7.71 -25.27 6.81
CA THR A 539 7.56 -24.33 5.68
C THR A 539 7.84 -22.85 6.00
N TRP A 540 7.99 -22.49 7.28
CA TRP A 540 8.21 -21.13 7.75
C TRP A 540 9.68 -20.84 8.14
N PHE A 541 10.53 -21.86 8.34
CA PHE A 541 11.89 -21.68 8.88
C PHE A 541 12.83 -20.86 7.98
N PRO A 542 12.80 -21.00 6.63
CA PRO A 542 13.57 -20.14 5.73
C PRO A 542 13.04 -18.70 5.68
N LEU A 543 11.75 -18.49 5.93
CA LEU A 543 11.12 -17.17 5.99
C LEU A 543 11.39 -16.48 7.32
N LEU A 544 11.36 -17.20 8.45
CA LEU A 544 11.81 -16.67 9.73
C LEU A 544 13.30 -16.41 9.65
N ALA A 545 14.18 -17.34 9.28
CA ALA A 545 15.62 -17.07 9.15
C ALA A 545 15.94 -15.90 8.21
N LYS A 546 15.22 -15.72 7.10
CA LYS A 546 15.39 -14.55 6.20
C LYS A 546 14.84 -13.26 6.83
N ARG A 547 13.72 -13.34 7.54
CA ARG A 547 13.03 -12.20 8.18
C ARG A 547 13.66 -11.81 9.52
N THR A 548 14.06 -12.73 10.40
CA THR A 548 14.90 -12.50 11.58
C THR A 548 16.31 -12.09 11.18
N VAL A 549 16.97 -12.63 10.15
CA VAL A 549 18.26 -12.04 9.75
C VAL A 549 18.06 -10.59 9.27
N ILE A 550 17.02 -10.27 8.50
CA ILE A 550 16.74 -8.90 8.03
C ILE A 550 16.21 -7.98 9.16
N ASP A 551 15.39 -8.48 10.08
CA ASP A 551 14.75 -7.72 11.16
C ASP A 551 15.64 -7.65 12.41
N THR A 552 16.51 -8.64 12.65
CA THR A 552 17.66 -8.51 13.55
C THR A 552 18.69 -7.57 12.96
N LEU A 553 18.95 -7.58 11.65
CA LEU A 553 19.76 -6.54 11.00
C LEU A 553 19.08 -5.17 11.09
N ARG A 554 17.74 -5.04 10.98
CA ARG A 554 17.04 -3.76 11.21
C ARG A 554 17.02 -3.34 12.68
N GLY A 555 16.78 -4.26 13.61
CA GLY A 555 16.70 -4.03 15.05
C GLY A 555 18.05 -3.68 15.68
N PHE A 556 19.13 -4.37 15.29
CA PHE A 556 20.51 -3.99 15.64
C PHE A 556 20.89 -2.61 15.12
N CYS A 557 20.36 -2.24 13.95
CA CYS A 557 20.64 -0.94 13.35
C CYS A 557 19.80 0.20 13.95
N HIS A 558 18.81 -0.12 14.81
CA HIS A 558 17.90 0.89 15.38
C HIS A 558 18.22 1.28 16.83
N ARG A 559 18.93 0.46 17.62
CA ARG A 559 19.28 0.78 19.03
C ARG A 559 20.67 0.22 19.41
N THR A 560 21.62 1.13 19.70
CA THR A 560 23.07 0.99 20.08
C THR A 560 24.09 0.46 19.07
N PHE A 561 25.04 1.35 18.77
CA PHE A 561 26.45 1.02 18.55
C PHE A 561 27.07 0.50 19.86
N LEU A 562 27.54 -0.75 19.89
CA LEU A 562 28.77 -1.22 20.58
C LEU A 562 29.04 -2.70 20.24
N GLN A 563 30.25 -2.96 19.72
CA GLN A 563 30.98 -4.23 19.54
C GLN A 563 30.21 -5.51 19.17
N VAL A 564 30.30 -5.88 17.89
CA VAL A 564 29.96 -7.23 17.39
C VAL A 564 31.07 -8.21 17.82
N PRO A 565 30.74 -9.34 18.50
CA PRO A 565 31.72 -10.37 18.82
C PRO A 565 32.32 -10.98 17.55
N GLU A 566 33.65 -11.13 17.49
CA GLU A 566 34.38 -11.68 16.33
C GLU A 566 33.88 -13.08 15.91
N SER A 567 33.33 -13.85 16.86
CA SER A 567 32.70 -15.16 16.64
C SER A 567 31.49 -15.12 15.70
N PHE A 568 30.75 -14.01 15.65
CA PHE A 568 29.60 -13.83 14.77
C PHE A 568 30.02 -13.61 13.31
N LEU A 569 31.10 -12.84 13.09
CA LEU A 569 31.66 -12.55 11.76
C LEU A 569 32.34 -13.77 11.12
N VAL A 570 32.93 -14.66 11.92
CA VAL A 570 33.53 -15.92 11.45
C VAL A 570 32.45 -16.92 10.99
N SER A 571 31.32 -16.98 11.69
CA SER A 571 30.19 -17.85 11.34
C SER A 571 29.51 -17.40 10.04
N LEU A 572 29.39 -16.08 9.83
CA LEU A 572 28.78 -15.48 8.64
C LEU A 572 29.62 -15.70 7.36
N LYS A 573 30.95 -15.77 7.48
CA LYS A 573 31.87 -16.11 6.36
C LYS A 573 31.81 -17.58 5.95
N SER A 574 31.51 -18.50 6.86
CA SER A 574 31.35 -19.94 6.56
C SER A 574 30.01 -20.24 5.86
N ILE A 575 29.01 -19.40 6.08
CA ILE A 575 27.63 -19.55 5.59
C ILE A 575 27.51 -19.26 4.08
N LEU A 576 28.33 -18.35 3.55
CA LEU A 576 28.24 -17.86 2.17
C LEU A 576 29.03 -18.70 1.15
N ALA A 577 29.72 -19.75 1.58
CA ALA A 577 30.63 -20.54 0.73
C ALA A 577 30.01 -21.80 0.08
N GLY A 578 28.70 -22.08 0.26
CA GLY A 578 28.14 -23.42 0.08
C GLY A 578 27.09 -23.71 -1.02
N PHE A 579 26.74 -22.79 -1.92
CA PHE A 579 25.65 -23.04 -2.89
C PHE A 579 26.06 -22.95 -4.37
N THR A 580 25.74 -23.98 -5.16
CA THR A 580 25.72 -23.96 -6.64
C THR A 580 24.41 -24.55 -7.20
N ILE A 581 23.96 -23.97 -8.32
CA ILE A 581 22.65 -24.14 -8.98
C ILE A 581 22.57 -25.41 -9.86
N ASP A 582 23.69 -26.09 -10.11
CA ASP A 582 23.77 -27.17 -11.13
C ASP A 582 23.15 -28.52 -10.72
N SER A 583 22.71 -28.70 -9.47
CA SER A 583 22.16 -29.97 -8.97
C SER A 583 20.70 -30.23 -9.35
N VAL A 584 19.93 -29.18 -9.68
CA VAL A 584 18.47 -29.30 -9.88
C VAL A 584 18.08 -29.43 -11.35
N VAL A 585 18.95 -29.01 -12.27
CA VAL A 585 18.61 -28.93 -13.70
C VAL A 585 18.76 -30.26 -14.45
N SER A 586 19.40 -31.29 -13.87
CA SER A 586 19.77 -32.51 -14.64
C SER A 586 18.74 -33.64 -14.68
N LYS A 587 17.53 -33.49 -14.11
CA LYS A 587 16.59 -34.64 -13.97
C LYS A 587 15.26 -34.58 -14.72
N LEU A 588 14.98 -33.56 -15.53
CA LEU A 588 13.67 -33.46 -16.19
C LEU A 588 13.77 -33.09 -17.67
N SER A 589 14.45 -33.93 -18.45
CA SER A 589 14.39 -33.87 -19.91
C SER A 589 14.08 -35.24 -20.52
N GLY A 590 12.95 -35.30 -21.26
CA GLY A 590 12.73 -36.30 -22.32
C GLY A 590 11.34 -36.92 -22.37
N GLN A 591 10.49 -36.55 -23.35
CA GLN A 591 10.21 -37.35 -24.57
C GLN A 591 8.91 -36.93 -25.33
N VAL A 592 9.12 -36.33 -26.52
CA VAL A 592 8.56 -36.58 -27.88
C VAL A 592 7.05 -36.31 -28.23
N PRO A 593 6.74 -35.83 -29.47
CA PRO A 593 5.54 -35.08 -29.88
C PRO A 593 4.60 -35.78 -30.91
N ASP A 594 3.50 -35.06 -31.23
CA ASP A 594 2.62 -35.10 -32.43
C ASP A 594 1.55 -36.19 -32.64
N VAL A 595 0.30 -35.82 -32.32
CA VAL A 595 -0.93 -36.08 -33.12
C VAL A 595 -1.75 -34.78 -33.16
N VAL A 596 -1.25 -33.82 -33.94
CA VAL A 596 -1.92 -32.57 -34.32
C VAL A 596 -2.81 -32.88 -35.53
N SER A 597 -4.14 -32.65 -35.44
CA SER A 597 -4.99 -32.15 -36.55
C SER A 597 -6.51 -32.24 -36.32
N LEU A 598 -7.01 -32.93 -35.29
CA LEU A 598 -8.46 -32.98 -35.02
C LEU A 598 -8.89 -32.43 -33.65
N SER A 599 -7.96 -32.38 -32.68
CA SER A 599 -8.15 -31.70 -31.39
C SER A 599 -8.21 -30.17 -31.54
N LEU A 600 -7.64 -29.62 -32.63
CA LEU A 600 -7.55 -28.18 -32.87
C LEU A 600 -8.91 -27.51 -33.12
N TRP A 601 -9.93 -28.23 -33.60
CA TRP A 601 -11.23 -27.62 -33.90
C TRP A 601 -12.17 -27.58 -32.69
N LEU A 602 -12.12 -28.57 -31.80
CA LEU A 602 -12.90 -28.59 -30.55
C LEU A 602 -12.26 -27.75 -29.42
N LEU A 603 -10.92 -27.68 -29.39
CA LEU A 603 -10.18 -26.84 -28.44
C LEU A 603 -10.39 -25.33 -28.72
N LEU A 604 -10.55 -24.90 -29.97
CA LEU A 604 -10.75 -23.48 -30.29
C LEU A 604 -12.06 -22.87 -29.76
N SER A 605 -13.08 -23.69 -29.48
CA SER A 605 -14.38 -23.20 -28.97
C SER A 605 -14.52 -23.26 -27.44
N LEU A 606 -13.68 -24.04 -26.74
CA LEU A 606 -13.67 -24.17 -25.28
C LEU A 606 -12.42 -23.54 -24.62
N GLN A 607 -11.33 -23.33 -25.37
CA GLN A 607 -10.09 -22.71 -24.85
C GLN A 607 -10.06 -21.18 -24.87
N GLU A 608 -11.03 -20.48 -25.46
CA GLU A 608 -11.04 -19.00 -25.40
C GLU A 608 -11.21 -18.46 -23.96
N LYS A 609 -11.66 -19.28 -23.01
CA LYS A 609 -11.79 -18.91 -21.59
C LYS A 609 -10.56 -19.26 -20.73
N GLU A 610 -9.96 -20.44 -20.90
CA GLU A 610 -8.82 -20.90 -20.07
C GLU A 610 -7.44 -20.51 -20.63
N VAL A 611 -7.26 -20.46 -21.96
CA VAL A 611 -6.00 -19.96 -22.57
C VAL A 611 -5.92 -18.44 -22.46
N SER A 612 -7.07 -17.75 -22.49
CA SER A 612 -7.15 -16.31 -22.22
C SER A 612 -6.54 -15.96 -20.86
N GLU A 613 -6.89 -16.63 -19.76
CA GLU A 613 -6.49 -16.19 -18.42
C GLU A 613 -4.96 -16.26 -18.18
N GLY A 614 -4.29 -17.31 -18.68
CA GLY A 614 -2.83 -17.45 -18.60
C GLY A 614 -2.05 -16.55 -19.56
N LEU A 615 -2.51 -16.41 -20.80
CA LEU A 615 -1.87 -15.54 -21.79
C LEU A 615 -2.00 -14.06 -21.38
N THR A 616 -3.13 -13.71 -20.80
CA THR A 616 -3.46 -12.31 -20.46
C THR A 616 -2.75 -11.85 -19.19
N ALA A 617 -2.53 -12.72 -18.20
CA ALA A 617 -1.67 -12.40 -17.06
C ALA A 617 -0.20 -12.20 -17.48
N LYS A 618 0.30 -13.02 -18.42
CA LYS A 618 1.66 -12.89 -18.96
C LYS A 618 1.81 -11.64 -19.85
N ALA A 619 0.79 -11.31 -20.66
CA ALA A 619 0.77 -10.10 -21.48
C ALA A 619 0.70 -8.83 -20.61
N LEU A 620 -0.17 -8.78 -19.59
CA LEU A 620 -0.24 -7.63 -18.68
C LEU A 620 1.06 -7.45 -17.87
N ARG A 621 1.74 -8.55 -17.50
CA ARG A 621 3.10 -8.49 -16.90
C ARG A 621 4.17 -7.97 -17.86
N LYS A 622 4.02 -8.17 -19.17
CA LYS A 622 4.94 -7.60 -20.18
C LYS A 622 4.69 -6.11 -20.43
N ILE A 623 3.44 -5.66 -20.32
CA ILE A 623 3.08 -4.24 -20.49
C ILE A 623 3.38 -3.44 -19.22
N ALA A 624 3.30 -4.06 -18.04
CA ALA A 624 3.62 -3.41 -16.77
C ALA A 624 5.15 -3.22 -16.64
N PRO A 625 5.67 -1.99 -16.76
CA PRO A 625 7.10 -1.75 -16.52
C PRO A 625 7.37 -1.83 -15.01
N GLU A 626 8.54 -2.36 -14.64
CA GLU A 626 9.16 -2.05 -13.34
C GLU A 626 9.59 -0.56 -13.38
N ALA A 627 9.18 0.24 -12.39
CA ALA A 627 9.32 1.72 -12.27
C ALA A 627 8.39 2.55 -13.19
N SER A 628 7.60 3.54 -12.77
CA SER A 628 7.48 4.31 -11.52
C SER A 628 6.04 4.23 -10.97
N THR A 629 5.89 3.84 -9.70
CA THR A 629 4.62 3.90 -8.95
C THR A 629 4.13 5.34 -8.72
N SER A 630 4.95 6.35 -9.01
CA SER A 630 4.66 7.76 -8.78
C SER A 630 3.57 8.34 -9.68
N ALA A 631 3.16 7.65 -10.77
CA ALA A 631 2.25 8.16 -11.79
C ALA A 631 0.75 7.82 -11.58
N ILE A 632 0.43 6.97 -10.59
CA ILE A 632 -0.87 6.28 -10.46
C ILE A 632 -1.74 6.91 -9.35
N LEU A 633 -3.05 6.98 -9.57
CA LEU A 633 -4.03 7.39 -8.57
C LEU A 633 -3.92 6.54 -7.28
N GLY A 634 -3.45 7.14 -6.18
CA GLY A 634 -3.39 6.51 -4.84
C GLY A 634 -2.06 5.83 -4.47
N SER A 635 -0.96 6.09 -5.17
CA SER A 635 0.37 5.61 -4.75
C SER A 635 0.89 6.32 -3.48
N GLU A 636 1.82 5.70 -2.74
CA GLU A 636 2.43 6.29 -1.53
C GLU A 636 3.15 7.62 -1.81
N GLU A 637 3.67 7.79 -3.03
CA GLU A 637 4.27 9.05 -3.48
C GLU A 637 3.23 10.16 -3.70
N ARG A 638 1.95 9.79 -3.85
CA ARG A 638 0.81 10.68 -4.09
C ARG A 638 -0.14 10.86 -2.90
N VAL A 639 0.27 10.49 -1.69
CA VAL A 639 -0.53 10.63 -0.45
C VAL A 639 -0.93 12.09 -0.13
N TYR A 640 -0.24 13.08 -0.72
CA TYR A 640 -0.48 14.52 -0.49
C TYR A 640 -0.89 15.31 -1.75
N VAL A 641 -1.36 14.65 -2.82
CA VAL A 641 -1.77 15.33 -4.07
C VAL A 641 -2.96 16.27 -3.80
N PRO A 642 -2.97 17.48 -4.39
CA PRO A 642 -4.08 18.42 -4.22
C PRO A 642 -5.37 17.80 -4.77
N ARG A 643 -6.37 17.61 -3.91
CA ARG A 643 -7.76 17.35 -4.30
C ARG A 643 -8.54 18.65 -4.23
N CYS A 644 -9.61 18.76 -5.01
CA CYS A 644 -10.61 19.78 -4.72
C CYS A 644 -11.18 19.48 -3.33
N ASN A 645 -11.27 20.50 -2.47
CA ASN A 645 -12.10 20.38 -1.27
C ASN A 645 -13.55 20.12 -1.73
N GLU A 646 -14.34 19.40 -0.93
CA GLU A 646 -15.72 19.01 -1.29
C GLU A 646 -16.55 20.19 -1.82
N ASP A 647 -16.32 21.38 -1.26
CA ASP A 647 -17.06 22.58 -1.62
C ASP A 647 -16.41 23.44 -2.73
N THR A 648 -15.32 23.02 -3.36
CA THR A 648 -14.59 23.85 -4.34
C THR A 648 -14.71 23.31 -5.76
N ARG A 649 -14.69 24.21 -6.75
CA ARG A 649 -14.80 23.93 -8.18
C ARG A 649 -16.03 23.10 -8.56
N GLN A 650 -17.13 23.24 -7.82
CA GLN A 650 -18.34 22.44 -8.00
C GLN A 650 -18.97 22.63 -9.38
N GLY A 651 -19.09 23.87 -9.86
CA GLY A 651 -19.63 24.20 -11.18
C GLY A 651 -18.79 23.59 -12.30
N LEU A 652 -17.46 23.78 -12.24
CA LEU A 652 -16.54 23.15 -13.19
C LEU A 652 -16.61 21.61 -13.15
N ARG A 653 -16.60 21.00 -11.96
CA ARG A 653 -16.69 19.54 -11.79
C ARG A 653 -18.00 18.99 -12.33
N ASN A 654 -19.11 19.68 -12.09
CA ASN A 654 -20.43 19.29 -12.59
C ASN A 654 -20.44 19.33 -14.11
N HIS A 655 -19.96 20.41 -14.72
CA HIS A 655 -19.86 20.54 -16.18
C HIS A 655 -18.99 19.45 -16.81
N LEU A 656 -17.81 19.18 -16.24
CA LEU A 656 -16.94 18.10 -16.73
C LEU A 656 -17.63 16.75 -16.60
N SER A 657 -18.30 16.49 -15.47
CA SER A 657 -19.01 15.24 -15.25
C SER A 657 -20.21 15.06 -16.19
N GLU A 658 -20.92 16.16 -16.53
CA GLU A 658 -21.96 16.17 -17.55
C GLU A 658 -21.40 15.83 -18.92
N TRP A 659 -20.33 16.50 -19.38
CA TRP A 659 -19.67 16.20 -20.66
C TRP A 659 -19.24 14.73 -20.77
N VAL A 660 -18.68 14.15 -19.71
CA VAL A 660 -18.32 12.72 -19.74
C VAL A 660 -19.59 11.87 -19.93
N ARG A 661 -20.73 12.23 -19.32
CA ARG A 661 -22.03 11.51 -19.39
C ARG A 661 -22.79 11.70 -20.71
N GLU A 662 -22.48 12.71 -21.50
CA GLU A 662 -23.16 12.94 -22.77
C GLU A 662 -22.91 11.81 -23.78
N THR A 663 -23.99 11.36 -24.42
CA THR A 663 -24.02 10.31 -25.46
C THR A 663 -24.42 10.89 -26.81
N GLY A 664 -23.82 10.42 -27.91
CA GLY A 664 -24.10 10.89 -29.27
C GLY A 664 -22.88 11.55 -29.94
N GLU A 665 -23.12 12.38 -30.95
CA GLU A 665 -22.07 13.15 -31.65
C GLU A 665 -21.57 14.31 -30.78
N VAL A 666 -20.77 13.97 -29.76
CA VAL A 666 -20.06 14.92 -28.90
C VAL A 666 -18.58 14.87 -29.25
N GLN A 667 -17.84 15.96 -29.00
CA GLN A 667 -16.39 15.91 -29.12
C GLN A 667 -15.79 15.02 -28.03
N SER A 668 -14.98 14.04 -28.44
CA SER A 668 -14.36 13.04 -27.55
C SER A 668 -13.13 13.56 -26.81
N LEU A 669 -12.60 14.72 -27.20
CA LEU A 669 -11.42 15.33 -26.60
C LEU A 669 -11.77 16.67 -25.92
N LEU A 670 -11.35 16.83 -24.67
CA LEU A 670 -11.45 18.07 -23.90
C LEU A 670 -10.05 18.48 -23.43
N TRP A 671 -9.72 19.75 -23.67
CA TRP A 671 -8.49 20.36 -23.19
C TRP A 671 -8.81 21.40 -22.11
N LEU A 672 -8.45 21.08 -20.87
CA LEU A 672 -8.54 21.96 -19.72
C LEU A 672 -7.22 22.73 -19.56
N SER A 673 -7.18 23.95 -20.08
CA SER A 673 -5.98 24.78 -20.04
C SER A 673 -6.11 25.91 -19.04
N GLY A 674 -4.98 26.32 -18.48
CA GLY A 674 -4.94 27.41 -17.53
C GLY A 674 -3.56 27.59 -16.90
N PRO A 675 -3.30 28.73 -16.25
CA PRO A 675 -2.01 29.03 -15.65
C PRO A 675 -1.70 28.12 -14.44
N ALA A 676 -0.48 28.19 -13.93
CA ALA A 676 -0.09 27.41 -12.74
C ALA A 676 -0.95 27.79 -11.51
N GLY A 677 -1.28 26.80 -10.67
CA GLY A 677 -1.94 27.00 -9.38
C GLY A 677 -3.42 27.40 -9.38
N VAL A 678 -4.08 27.46 -10.54
CA VAL A 678 -5.55 27.61 -10.64
C VAL A 678 -6.34 26.33 -10.29
N GLY A 679 -5.65 25.22 -10.03
CA GLY A 679 -6.26 23.97 -9.55
C GLY A 679 -6.54 22.90 -10.61
N LYS A 680 -5.93 22.97 -11.81
CA LYS A 680 -6.13 21.97 -12.89
C LYS A 680 -5.91 20.52 -12.43
N SER A 681 -4.74 20.22 -11.87
CA SER A 681 -4.40 18.88 -11.36
C SER A 681 -5.35 18.42 -10.25
N ALA A 682 -5.84 19.35 -9.42
CA ALA A 682 -6.82 19.04 -8.39
C ALA A 682 -8.18 18.66 -8.97
N VAL A 683 -8.62 19.37 -10.01
CA VAL A 683 -9.83 19.05 -10.77
C VAL A 683 -9.67 17.71 -11.50
N ALA A 684 -8.55 17.50 -12.21
CA ALA A 684 -8.26 16.26 -12.92
C ALA A 684 -8.28 15.04 -11.99
N GLN A 685 -7.60 15.16 -10.84
CA GLN A 685 -7.59 14.15 -9.79
C GLN A 685 -8.99 13.85 -9.26
N THR A 686 -9.76 14.89 -8.94
CA THR A 686 -11.09 14.73 -8.34
C THR A 686 -12.09 14.14 -9.34
N VAL A 687 -12.07 14.60 -10.60
CA VAL A 687 -12.91 14.05 -11.68
C VAL A 687 -12.54 12.59 -11.97
N ALA A 688 -11.24 12.25 -11.99
CA ALA A 688 -10.82 10.86 -12.13
C ALA A 688 -11.37 9.98 -10.98
N GLU A 689 -11.27 10.45 -9.73
CA GLU A 689 -11.81 9.74 -8.56
C GLU A 689 -13.35 9.57 -8.64
N ASP A 690 -14.07 10.63 -9.01
CA ASP A 690 -15.53 10.61 -9.20
C ASP A 690 -15.92 9.60 -10.30
N MET A 691 -15.26 9.68 -11.47
CA MET A 691 -15.53 8.77 -12.59
C MET A 691 -15.11 7.33 -12.29
N LYS A 692 -14.11 7.10 -11.43
CA LYS A 692 -13.75 5.77 -10.94
C LYS A 692 -14.85 5.17 -10.08
N VAL A 693 -15.47 5.98 -9.20
CA VAL A 693 -16.63 5.56 -8.39
C VAL A 693 -17.82 5.21 -9.29
N GLU A 694 -18.04 5.96 -10.36
CA GLU A 694 -19.08 5.70 -11.36
C GLU A 694 -18.77 4.52 -12.31
N GLY A 695 -17.56 3.96 -12.26
CA GLY A 695 -17.12 2.88 -13.15
C GLY A 695 -16.89 3.33 -14.60
N ARG A 696 -16.55 4.61 -14.80
CA ARG A 696 -16.36 5.25 -16.10
C ARG A 696 -14.92 5.71 -16.33
N LEU A 697 -14.04 5.67 -15.32
CA LEU A 697 -12.60 5.95 -15.52
C LEU A 697 -11.94 4.77 -16.24
N GLY A 698 -11.50 5.00 -17.47
CA GLY A 698 -10.77 4.07 -18.33
C GLY A 698 -9.30 3.92 -17.96
N ALA A 699 -8.60 5.05 -17.88
CA ALA A 699 -7.18 5.09 -17.54
C ALA A 699 -6.77 6.50 -17.10
N GLU A 700 -5.67 6.58 -16.36
CA GLU A 700 -5.07 7.86 -15.97
C GLU A 700 -3.55 7.87 -16.13
N PHE A 701 -3.00 9.05 -16.43
CA PHE A 701 -1.57 9.32 -16.36
C PHE A 701 -1.38 10.79 -15.98
N PHE A 702 -0.58 11.06 -14.94
CA PHE A 702 -0.25 12.44 -14.58
C PHE A 702 1.26 12.59 -14.72
N PHE A 703 1.63 13.46 -15.65
CA PHE A 703 3.00 13.80 -15.99
C PHE A 703 3.70 14.48 -14.82
N SER A 704 5.01 14.40 -14.90
CA SER A 704 5.96 15.19 -14.14
C SER A 704 7.10 15.55 -15.09
N ARG A 705 7.91 16.55 -14.72
CA ARG A 705 9.14 16.97 -15.42
C ARG A 705 10.15 15.89 -15.76
N GLN A 706 9.93 14.66 -15.31
CA GLN A 706 10.87 13.56 -15.46
C GLN A 706 10.14 12.28 -15.89
N SER A 707 8.91 12.40 -16.39
CA SER A 707 8.14 11.30 -16.98
C SER A 707 8.73 10.90 -18.32
N ASP A 708 8.92 9.58 -18.53
CA ASP A 708 9.27 9.05 -19.85
C ASP A 708 8.02 9.01 -20.75
N PRO A 709 7.98 9.73 -21.88
CA PRO A 709 6.84 9.69 -22.79
C PRO A 709 6.57 8.30 -23.36
N ASN A 710 7.57 7.41 -23.44
CA ASN A 710 7.41 6.09 -24.05
C ASN A 710 6.58 5.12 -23.20
N VAL A 711 6.44 5.37 -21.89
CA VAL A 711 5.62 4.51 -21.02
C VAL A 711 4.15 4.89 -21.00
N VAL A 712 3.77 6.06 -21.52
CA VAL A 712 2.41 6.60 -21.44
C VAL A 712 1.41 5.65 -22.11
N ILE A 713 1.64 5.30 -23.38
CA ILE A 713 0.71 4.44 -24.14
C ILE A 713 0.59 3.03 -23.53
N PRO A 714 1.69 2.29 -23.26
CA PRO A 714 1.62 0.99 -22.58
C PRO A 714 0.82 1.06 -21.27
N ARG A 715 1.00 2.14 -20.50
CA ARG A 715 0.33 2.34 -19.22
C ARG A 715 -1.18 2.56 -19.37
N LEU A 716 -1.61 3.37 -20.33
CA LEU A 716 -3.03 3.58 -20.60
C LEU A 716 -3.70 2.29 -21.11
N VAL A 717 -3.03 1.56 -22.00
CA VAL A 717 -3.52 0.28 -22.54
C VAL A 717 -3.71 -0.74 -21.42
N CYS A 718 -2.76 -0.85 -20.49
CA CYS A 718 -2.86 -1.76 -19.35
C CYS A 718 -4.08 -1.44 -18.47
N GLN A 719 -4.28 -0.17 -18.13
CA GLN A 719 -5.42 0.27 -17.30
C GLN A 719 -6.77 0.02 -17.99
N LEU A 720 -6.88 0.38 -19.26
CA LEU A 720 -8.10 0.19 -20.03
C LEU A 720 -8.40 -1.30 -20.27
N ALA A 721 -7.38 -2.14 -20.41
CA ALA A 721 -7.49 -3.60 -20.50
C ALA A 721 -7.95 -4.25 -19.19
N LEU A 722 -7.65 -3.66 -18.04
CA LEU A 722 -8.18 -4.10 -16.75
C LEU A 722 -9.66 -3.73 -16.61
N LEU A 723 -10.07 -2.57 -17.12
CA LEU A 723 -11.47 -2.13 -17.10
C LEU A 723 -12.37 -2.92 -18.06
N LEU A 724 -11.91 -3.16 -19.30
CA LEU A 724 -12.73 -3.67 -20.40
C LEU A 724 -12.30 -5.09 -20.81
N PRO A 725 -13.02 -6.15 -20.39
CA PRO A 725 -12.63 -7.53 -20.69
C PRO A 725 -12.50 -7.86 -22.19
N PRO A 726 -13.37 -7.38 -23.11
CA PRO A 726 -13.18 -7.62 -24.54
C PRO A 726 -11.93 -6.96 -25.10
N TYR A 727 -11.60 -5.75 -24.62
CA TYR A 727 -10.39 -5.02 -25.01
C TYR A 727 -9.12 -5.74 -24.53
N ARG A 728 -9.15 -6.30 -23.32
CA ARG A 728 -8.07 -7.12 -22.75
C ARG A 728 -7.63 -8.27 -23.67
N LEU A 729 -8.60 -8.96 -24.27
CA LEU A 729 -8.35 -10.05 -25.22
C LEU A 729 -7.72 -9.56 -26.52
N ILE A 730 -8.15 -8.39 -27.00
CA ILE A 730 -7.61 -7.75 -28.21
C ILE A 730 -6.13 -7.37 -27.98
N VAL A 731 -5.81 -6.78 -26.83
CA VAL A 731 -4.43 -6.43 -26.44
C VAL A 731 -3.53 -7.67 -26.36
N ALA A 732 -3.99 -8.72 -25.67
CA ALA A 732 -3.24 -9.97 -25.53
C ALA A 732 -2.93 -10.62 -26.89
N ARG A 733 -3.90 -10.63 -27.82
CA ARG A 733 -3.69 -11.14 -29.19
C ARG A 733 -2.72 -10.28 -29.98
N LYS A 734 -2.80 -8.95 -29.88
CA LYS A 734 -1.86 -8.05 -30.58
C LYS A 734 -0.43 -8.29 -30.10
N LEU A 735 -0.21 -8.41 -28.80
CA LEU A 735 1.12 -8.71 -28.22
C LEU A 735 1.62 -10.12 -28.54
N GLN A 736 0.71 -11.07 -28.74
CA GLN A 736 1.08 -12.42 -29.18
C GLN A 736 1.52 -12.44 -30.64
N ASN A 737 0.80 -11.72 -31.49
CA ASN A 737 1.09 -11.64 -32.92
C ASN A 737 2.32 -10.78 -33.21
N ASP A 738 2.53 -9.71 -32.44
CA ASP A 738 3.69 -8.84 -32.53
C ASP A 738 4.22 -8.49 -31.12
N PRO A 739 5.18 -9.28 -30.60
CA PRO A 739 5.83 -9.00 -29.32
C PRO A 739 6.67 -7.72 -29.31
N THR A 740 7.02 -7.17 -30.47
CA THR A 740 7.88 -5.96 -30.59
C THR A 740 7.09 -4.67 -30.53
N ILE A 741 5.76 -4.73 -30.57
CA ILE A 741 4.89 -3.54 -30.56
C ILE A 741 5.18 -2.58 -29.41
N LEU A 742 5.59 -3.08 -28.23
CA LEU A 742 5.91 -2.23 -27.07
C LEU A 742 7.22 -1.43 -27.22
N THR A 743 8.08 -1.81 -28.17
CA THR A 743 9.33 -1.10 -28.49
C THR A 743 9.24 -0.31 -29.80
N GLN A 744 8.07 -0.32 -30.44
CA GLN A 744 7.80 0.43 -31.67
C GLN A 744 7.44 1.89 -31.37
N SER A 745 7.27 2.72 -32.40
CA SER A 745 6.95 4.15 -32.22
C SER A 745 5.62 4.35 -31.50
N ARG A 746 5.48 5.48 -30.79
CA ARG A 746 4.24 5.84 -30.07
C ARG A 746 3.03 5.84 -31.01
N ARG A 747 3.18 6.37 -32.23
CA ARG A 747 2.14 6.26 -33.27
C ARG A 747 1.72 4.82 -33.57
N GLN A 748 2.67 3.90 -33.78
CA GLN A 748 2.37 2.50 -34.08
C GLN A 748 1.68 1.81 -32.90
N GLN A 749 2.13 2.08 -31.67
CA GLN A 749 1.48 1.59 -30.45
C GLN A 749 0.06 2.14 -30.32
N PHE A 750 -0.13 3.44 -30.53
CA PHE A 750 -1.43 4.09 -30.44
C PHE A 750 -2.40 3.57 -31.50
N ASP A 751 -1.94 3.44 -32.75
CA ASP A 751 -2.75 2.89 -33.82
C ASP A 751 -3.11 1.43 -33.54
N ALA A 752 -2.16 0.63 -33.04
CA ALA A 752 -2.44 -0.75 -32.69
C ALA A 752 -3.42 -0.90 -31.52
N PHE A 753 -3.31 -0.10 -30.47
CA PHE A 753 -4.08 -0.31 -29.24
C PHE A 753 -5.28 0.62 -29.06
N PHE A 754 -5.40 1.70 -29.81
CA PHE A 754 -6.53 2.63 -29.75
C PHE A 754 -7.23 2.78 -31.10
N THR A 755 -6.54 3.21 -32.16
CA THR A 755 -7.17 3.46 -33.47
C THR A 755 -7.81 2.18 -34.03
N ASP A 756 -7.04 1.10 -34.17
CA ASP A 756 -7.50 -0.17 -34.71
C ASP A 756 -8.72 -0.72 -33.96
N PRO A 757 -8.67 -0.88 -32.61
CA PRO A 757 -9.75 -1.55 -31.91
C PRO A 757 -11.01 -0.71 -31.72
N PHE A 758 -10.90 0.61 -31.72
CA PHE A 758 -12.04 1.49 -31.45
C PHE A 758 -12.59 2.17 -32.71
N LEU A 759 -11.84 2.29 -33.82
CA LEU A 759 -12.27 3.07 -35.00
C LEU A 759 -12.49 2.25 -36.29
N ILE A 760 -11.87 1.07 -36.45
CA ILE A 760 -11.93 0.34 -37.73
C ILE A 760 -13.27 -0.41 -37.92
N SER A 761 -13.90 -0.20 -39.08
CA SER A 761 -15.13 -0.89 -39.52
C SER A 761 -14.87 -2.33 -40.04
N LEU A 762 -15.83 -3.21 -39.76
CA LEU A 762 -15.82 -4.68 -39.74
C LEU A 762 -15.58 -5.43 -41.08
N SER A 763 -15.05 -4.82 -42.14
CA SER A 763 -15.06 -5.49 -43.45
C SER A 763 -13.93 -6.49 -43.71
N GLN A 764 -12.87 -6.60 -42.88
CA GLN A 764 -11.67 -7.37 -43.27
C GLN A 764 -11.00 -8.28 -42.21
N ARG A 765 -11.58 -8.58 -41.03
CA ARG A 765 -10.89 -9.46 -40.05
C ARG A 765 -11.81 -10.42 -39.27
N PRO A 766 -11.30 -11.61 -38.87
CA PRO A 766 -12.09 -12.69 -38.22
C PRO A 766 -12.55 -12.43 -36.77
N LEU A 767 -12.43 -11.20 -36.25
CA LEU A 767 -12.70 -10.85 -34.84
C LEU A 767 -14.01 -10.06 -34.63
N THR A 768 -14.94 -10.16 -35.58
CA THR A 768 -16.19 -9.38 -35.67
C THR A 768 -17.05 -9.39 -34.40
N PHE A 769 -17.06 -10.47 -33.62
CA PHE A 769 -17.91 -10.59 -32.42
C PHE A 769 -17.35 -9.86 -31.18
N LEU A 770 -16.05 -9.99 -30.87
CA LEU A 770 -15.43 -9.34 -29.70
C LEU A 770 -15.41 -7.82 -29.86
N PHE A 771 -15.16 -7.34 -31.08
CA PHE A 771 -15.27 -5.92 -31.40
C PHE A 771 -16.71 -5.43 -31.22
N HIS A 772 -17.70 -6.14 -31.76
CA HIS A 772 -19.10 -5.76 -31.56
C HIS A 772 -19.48 -5.69 -30.07
N GLN A 773 -19.03 -6.64 -29.24
CA GLN A 773 -19.25 -6.59 -27.78
C GLN A 773 -18.55 -5.41 -27.11
N LEU A 774 -17.30 -5.12 -27.47
CA LEU A 774 -16.57 -3.96 -26.97
C LEU A 774 -17.33 -2.66 -27.31
N LEU A 775 -17.74 -2.51 -28.57
CA LEU A 775 -18.48 -1.34 -29.04
C LEU A 775 -19.83 -1.19 -28.34
N THR A 776 -20.55 -2.28 -28.14
CA THR A 776 -21.83 -2.25 -27.39
C THR A 776 -21.63 -1.79 -25.95
N LEU A 777 -20.57 -2.24 -25.27
CA LEU A 777 -20.30 -1.86 -23.87
C LEU A 777 -19.94 -0.37 -23.71
N ILE A 778 -19.22 0.20 -24.68
CA ILE A 778 -18.75 1.59 -24.60
C ILE A 778 -19.78 2.58 -25.16
N SER A 779 -20.66 2.17 -26.09
CA SER A 779 -21.69 3.04 -26.64
C SER A 779 -22.69 3.54 -25.58
N ASP A 780 -22.96 2.75 -24.55
CA ASP A 780 -23.84 3.17 -23.43
C ASP A 780 -23.09 3.95 -22.34
N ARG A 781 -21.76 3.75 -22.21
CA ARG A 781 -20.93 4.30 -21.14
C ARG A 781 -19.47 4.48 -21.61
N PRO A 782 -19.15 5.58 -22.32
CA PRO A 782 -17.79 5.80 -22.81
C PRO A 782 -16.80 5.99 -21.64
N PRO A 783 -15.66 5.29 -21.62
CA PRO A 783 -14.64 5.46 -20.58
C PRO A 783 -13.85 6.76 -20.76
N LEU A 784 -13.54 7.40 -19.63
CA LEU A 784 -12.69 8.59 -19.53
C LEU A 784 -11.20 8.22 -19.38
N ILE A 785 -10.36 8.84 -20.17
CA ILE A 785 -8.91 8.80 -20.07
C ILE A 785 -8.42 10.19 -19.65
N VAL A 786 -7.70 10.26 -18.52
CA VAL A 786 -7.21 11.53 -17.95
C VAL A 786 -5.70 11.64 -18.11
N LEU A 787 -5.25 12.73 -18.72
CA LEU A 787 -3.85 13.11 -18.87
C LEU A 787 -3.63 14.47 -18.21
N ASP A 788 -2.93 14.51 -17.08
CA ASP A 788 -2.65 15.76 -16.36
C ASP A 788 -1.19 16.17 -16.49
N GLY A 789 -0.94 17.47 -16.68
CA GLY A 789 0.41 18.05 -16.72
C GLY A 789 1.19 17.77 -18.01
N LEU A 790 0.53 17.68 -19.17
CA LEU A 790 1.25 17.40 -20.43
C LEU A 790 2.40 18.38 -20.71
N ASP A 791 2.28 19.64 -20.26
CA ASP A 791 3.33 20.67 -20.27
C ASP A 791 4.57 20.30 -19.46
N GLU A 792 4.45 19.37 -18.51
CA GLU A 792 5.56 18.87 -17.72
C GLU A 792 6.35 17.76 -18.43
N CYS A 793 5.97 17.34 -19.64
CA CYS A 793 6.81 16.42 -20.41
C CYS A 793 8.01 17.17 -21.01
N ASN A 794 9.25 16.90 -20.57
CA ASN A 794 10.42 17.62 -21.09
C ASN A 794 10.75 17.35 -22.58
N ASP A 795 10.02 16.45 -23.24
CA ASP A 795 10.17 16.13 -24.66
C ASP A 795 9.08 16.86 -25.45
N LEU A 796 9.44 18.01 -26.05
CA LEU A 796 8.52 18.85 -26.82
C LEU A 796 7.97 18.13 -28.05
N ASP A 797 8.79 17.29 -28.70
CA ASP A 797 8.35 16.48 -29.84
C ASP A 797 7.31 15.45 -29.39
N ALA A 798 7.50 14.83 -28.22
CA ALA A 798 6.49 13.94 -27.65
C ALA A 798 5.21 14.67 -27.25
N GLN A 799 5.29 15.87 -26.66
CA GLN A 799 4.10 16.69 -26.38
C GLN A 799 3.28 16.93 -27.65
N TRP A 800 3.95 17.37 -28.72
CA TRP A 800 3.33 17.62 -30.01
C TRP A 800 2.71 16.34 -30.59
N GLU A 801 3.47 15.24 -30.61
CA GLU A 801 2.99 13.95 -31.10
C GLU A 801 1.75 13.50 -30.33
N PHE A 802 1.71 13.61 -29.00
CA PHE A 802 0.53 13.26 -28.20
C PHE A 802 -0.71 14.05 -28.61
N VAL A 803 -0.58 15.38 -28.78
CA VAL A 803 -1.69 16.21 -29.25
C VAL A 803 -2.19 15.72 -30.61
N GLU A 804 -1.28 15.46 -31.57
CA GLU A 804 -1.63 14.92 -32.88
C GLU A 804 -2.29 13.53 -32.83
N LEU A 805 -1.83 12.62 -31.95
CA LEU A 805 -2.44 11.31 -31.76
C LEU A 805 -3.90 11.45 -31.31
N PHE A 806 -4.14 12.29 -30.30
CA PHE A 806 -5.46 12.44 -29.70
C PHE A 806 -6.42 13.22 -30.60
N THR A 807 -5.98 14.28 -31.28
CA THR A 807 -6.83 15.01 -32.24
C THR A 807 -7.14 14.17 -33.47
N CYS A 808 -6.17 13.42 -34.01
CA CYS A 808 -6.40 12.49 -35.12
C CYS A 808 -7.37 11.36 -34.75
N TYR A 809 -7.32 10.88 -33.51
CA TYR A 809 -8.31 9.94 -32.99
C TYR A 809 -9.69 10.59 -32.90
N ALA A 810 -9.79 11.76 -32.27
CA ALA A 810 -11.05 12.49 -32.08
C ALA A 810 -11.74 12.85 -33.41
N GLN A 811 -10.97 13.19 -34.44
CA GLN A 811 -11.47 13.44 -35.81
C GLN A 811 -12.15 12.20 -36.41
N LYS A 812 -11.66 11.00 -36.11
CA LYS A 812 -12.16 9.74 -36.66
C LYS A 812 -13.26 9.11 -35.80
N ASP A 813 -13.26 9.39 -34.49
CA ASP A 813 -14.18 8.84 -33.50
C ASP A 813 -15.54 9.56 -33.47
N LYS A 814 -16.33 9.40 -34.53
CA LYS A 814 -17.68 10.00 -34.62
C LYS A 814 -18.65 9.52 -33.54
N ASP A 815 -18.42 8.31 -33.02
CA ASP A 815 -19.27 7.67 -32.01
C ASP A 815 -18.81 7.96 -30.58
N SER A 816 -17.75 8.75 -30.39
CA SER A 816 -17.35 9.20 -29.06
C SER A 816 -17.00 8.04 -28.09
N ARG A 817 -16.37 6.99 -28.61
CA ARG A 817 -16.13 5.70 -27.95
C ARG A 817 -15.20 5.77 -26.75
N LEU A 818 -14.28 6.74 -26.75
CA LEU A 818 -13.43 7.08 -25.61
C LEU A 818 -13.53 8.59 -25.34
N ARG A 819 -13.48 8.99 -24.07
CA ARG A 819 -13.39 10.40 -23.66
C ARG A 819 -11.95 10.69 -23.24
N TRP A 820 -11.35 11.74 -23.76
CA TRP A 820 -9.98 12.15 -23.46
C TRP A 820 -10.01 13.51 -22.79
N MET A 821 -9.51 13.61 -21.56
CA MET A 821 -9.34 14.88 -20.86
C MET A 821 -7.85 15.15 -20.67
N ILE A 822 -7.37 16.22 -21.30
CA ILE A 822 -5.98 16.67 -21.20
C ILE A 822 -5.94 17.96 -20.39
N CYS A 823 -5.11 18.00 -19.37
CA CYS A 823 -4.87 19.20 -18.57
C CYS A 823 -3.43 19.68 -18.81
N SER A 824 -3.25 20.95 -19.18
CA SER A 824 -1.92 21.52 -19.35
C SER A 824 -1.88 23.04 -19.15
N ARG A 825 -0.68 23.61 -19.03
CA ARG A 825 -0.46 25.05 -19.24
C ARG A 825 -0.62 25.40 -20.73
N PRO A 826 -1.07 26.61 -21.07
CA PRO A 826 -1.15 27.09 -22.45
C PRO A 826 0.24 27.55 -22.95
N GLU A 827 1.23 26.64 -22.93
CA GLU A 827 2.56 26.95 -23.45
C GLU A 827 2.53 27.15 -24.98
N PRO A 828 3.41 27.98 -25.57
CA PRO A 828 3.35 28.32 -26.99
C PRO A 828 3.30 27.10 -27.93
N ASP A 829 4.07 26.05 -27.64
CA ASP A 829 4.13 24.85 -28.46
C ASP A 829 2.82 24.04 -28.40
N LEU A 830 2.28 23.82 -27.20
CA LEU A 830 0.97 23.17 -27.02
C LEU A 830 -0.16 24.00 -27.61
N MET A 831 -0.13 25.32 -27.42
CA MET A 831 -1.10 26.24 -28.03
C MET A 831 -1.04 26.13 -29.55
N THR A 832 0.14 26.09 -30.15
CA THR A 832 0.30 25.93 -31.60
C THR A 832 -0.20 24.56 -32.07
N ALA A 833 0.13 23.48 -31.35
CA ALA A 833 -0.33 22.13 -31.65
C ALA A 833 -1.86 22.02 -31.62
N PHE A 834 -2.52 22.58 -30.60
CA PHE A 834 -3.98 22.58 -30.47
C PHE A 834 -4.67 23.61 -31.40
N SER A 835 -4.02 24.71 -31.76
CA SER A 835 -4.63 25.81 -32.54
C SER A 835 -4.35 25.74 -34.05
N SER A 836 -3.81 24.62 -34.55
CA SER A 836 -3.72 24.42 -36.00
C SER A 836 -5.14 24.35 -36.61
N GLU A 837 -5.32 24.90 -37.82
CA GLU A 837 -6.63 24.94 -38.50
C GLU A 837 -7.28 23.54 -38.64
N ASP A 838 -6.44 22.51 -38.66
CA ASP A 838 -6.84 21.10 -38.73
C ASP A 838 -7.32 20.52 -37.38
N ASN A 839 -6.93 21.09 -36.22
CA ASN A 839 -7.21 20.51 -34.91
C ASN A 839 -8.35 21.20 -34.13
N GLU A 840 -8.54 22.52 -34.30
CA GLU A 840 -9.46 23.35 -33.49
C GLU A 840 -10.92 22.87 -33.48
N LYS A 841 -11.35 22.13 -34.51
CA LYS A 841 -12.71 21.61 -34.65
C LYS A 841 -12.97 20.29 -33.90
N PHE A 842 -11.94 19.67 -33.32
CA PHE A 842 -12.02 18.29 -32.79
C PHE A 842 -11.88 18.17 -31.27
N TYR A 843 -11.77 19.29 -30.55
CA TYR A 843 -11.74 19.30 -29.09
C TYR A 843 -12.56 20.44 -28.48
N ILE A 844 -12.95 20.25 -27.21
CA ILE A 844 -13.55 21.30 -26.38
C ILE A 844 -12.41 22.01 -25.63
N SER A 845 -12.25 23.31 -25.85
CA SER A 845 -11.32 24.13 -25.06
C SER A 845 -12.03 24.68 -23.82
N LYS A 846 -11.58 24.28 -22.62
CA LYS A 846 -12.01 24.91 -21.36
C LYS A 846 -10.83 25.64 -20.74
N LYS A 847 -10.85 26.97 -20.84
CA LYS A 847 -9.81 27.84 -20.26
C LYS A 847 -10.19 28.25 -18.84
N LEU A 848 -9.27 28.06 -17.89
CA LEU A 848 -9.36 28.58 -16.53
C LEU A 848 -8.56 29.88 -16.46
N GLU A 849 -9.24 31.00 -16.30
CA GLU A 849 -8.64 32.34 -16.27
C GLU A 849 -8.37 32.82 -14.84
N PHE A 850 -7.53 33.85 -14.70
CA PHE A 850 -7.22 34.50 -13.42
C PHE A 850 -8.39 35.32 -12.84
N ASP A 851 -9.50 35.49 -13.58
CA ASP A 851 -10.68 36.25 -13.18
C ASP A 851 -11.90 35.36 -12.86
N ASP A 852 -11.68 34.07 -12.60
CA ASP A 852 -12.76 33.13 -12.37
C ASP A 852 -13.50 33.39 -11.05
N SER A 853 -14.76 33.81 -11.17
CA SER A 853 -15.67 34.04 -10.04
C SER A 853 -15.83 32.83 -9.12
N GLU A 854 -15.75 31.61 -9.65
CA GLU A 854 -15.81 30.38 -8.86
C GLU A 854 -14.55 30.23 -8.00
N ALA A 855 -13.38 30.43 -8.60
CA ALA A 855 -12.10 30.38 -7.90
C ALA A 855 -12.00 31.43 -6.76
N ARG A 856 -12.54 32.64 -6.96
CA ARG A 856 -12.61 33.66 -5.88
C ARG A 856 -13.43 33.21 -4.69
N ASN A 857 -14.62 32.66 -4.94
CA ASN A 857 -15.49 32.14 -3.89
C ASN A 857 -14.85 30.95 -3.15
N ASP A 858 -14.14 30.10 -3.88
CA ASP A 858 -13.40 28.98 -3.32
C ASP A 858 -12.23 29.42 -2.43
N ILE A 859 -11.50 30.46 -2.83
CA ILE A 859 -10.44 31.07 -2.01
C ILE A 859 -11.01 31.57 -0.69
N LEU A 860 -12.15 32.26 -0.71
CA LEU A 860 -12.83 32.70 0.52
C LEU A 860 -13.17 31.50 1.41
N ARG A 861 -13.71 30.41 0.84
CA ARG A 861 -14.02 29.19 1.60
C ARG A 861 -12.78 28.57 2.23
N ILE A 862 -11.67 28.49 1.48
CA ILE A 862 -10.39 27.96 1.97
C ILE A 862 -9.86 28.80 3.12
N LEU A 863 -9.82 30.12 2.97
CA LEU A 863 -9.34 31.04 4.00
C LEU A 863 -10.21 30.97 5.26
N ASN A 864 -11.54 31.01 5.12
CA ASN A 864 -12.46 30.91 6.26
C ASN A 864 -12.28 29.61 7.05
N LYS A 865 -12.24 28.45 6.36
CA LYS A 865 -12.01 27.16 7.01
C LYS A 865 -10.62 27.09 7.64
N GLY A 866 -9.60 27.61 6.95
CA GLY A 866 -8.21 27.63 7.42
C GLY A 866 -8.02 28.45 8.69
N PHE A 867 -8.51 29.69 8.68
CA PHE A 867 -8.43 30.58 9.84
C PHE A 867 -9.26 30.06 11.03
N ALA A 868 -10.42 29.45 10.78
CA ALA A 868 -11.18 28.78 11.85
C ALA A 868 -10.38 27.67 12.54
N LYS A 869 -9.61 26.87 11.79
CA LYS A 869 -8.71 25.85 12.36
C LYS A 869 -7.59 26.48 13.19
N ILE A 870 -7.00 27.58 12.71
CA ILE A 870 -5.96 28.31 13.46
C ILE A 870 -6.55 28.88 14.77
N ARG A 871 -7.75 29.46 14.72
CA ARG A 871 -8.46 29.98 15.89
C ARG A 871 -8.75 28.91 16.94
N LYS A 872 -9.30 27.75 16.53
CA LYS A 872 -9.53 26.60 17.43
C LYS A 872 -8.24 26.14 18.13
N ARG A 873 -7.08 26.35 17.50
CA ARG A 873 -5.79 25.94 18.01
C ARG A 873 -5.13 26.92 18.98
N TYR A 874 -5.39 28.22 18.84
CA TYR A 874 -4.86 29.27 19.71
C TYR A 874 -5.99 30.05 20.42
N PRO A 875 -6.91 29.37 21.15
CA PRO A 875 -8.11 30.01 21.70
C PRO A 875 -7.80 31.05 22.79
N SER A 876 -6.60 30.99 23.39
CA SER A 876 -6.14 31.96 24.40
C SER A 876 -5.41 33.18 23.80
N GLN A 877 -5.06 33.16 22.52
CA GLN A 877 -4.32 34.23 21.84
C GLN A 877 -5.15 34.99 20.80
N LEU A 878 -6.22 34.38 20.30
CA LEU A 878 -7.02 34.88 19.18
C LEU A 878 -8.47 35.09 19.62
N SER A 879 -9.07 36.21 19.22
CA SER A 879 -10.48 36.48 19.49
C SER A 879 -11.40 35.58 18.64
N TYR A 880 -12.67 35.48 19.04
CA TYR A 880 -13.64 34.61 18.37
C TYR A 880 -13.93 35.03 16.92
N ASP A 881 -13.79 36.32 16.63
CA ASP A 881 -13.97 36.99 15.35
C ASP A 881 -12.68 37.10 14.53
N TRP A 882 -11.53 36.66 15.06
CA TRP A 882 -10.26 36.76 14.36
C TRP A 882 -10.13 35.71 13.22
N PRO A 883 -9.60 36.09 12.05
CA PRO A 883 -9.46 37.46 11.57
C PRO A 883 -10.79 37.99 11.02
N ASP A 884 -10.99 39.31 11.09
CA ASP A 884 -12.19 39.97 10.61
C ASP A 884 -12.52 39.60 9.16
N GLN A 885 -13.81 39.45 8.85
CA GLN A 885 -14.26 39.04 7.52
C GLN A 885 -13.77 39.96 6.39
N SER A 886 -13.59 41.26 6.68
CA SER A 886 -13.05 42.24 5.74
C SER A 886 -11.58 41.97 5.38
N LEU A 887 -10.78 41.46 6.33
CA LEU A 887 -9.39 41.05 6.08
C LEU A 887 -9.33 39.76 5.27
N ILE A 888 -10.23 38.81 5.54
CA ILE A 888 -10.36 37.58 4.74
C ILE A 888 -10.71 37.95 3.29
N GLN A 889 -11.66 38.88 3.10
CA GLN A 889 -12.02 39.38 1.78
C GLN A 889 -10.83 40.05 1.09
N PHE A 890 -10.13 40.94 1.79
CA PHE A 890 -8.94 41.60 1.26
C PHE A 890 -7.86 40.61 0.79
N ILE A 891 -7.58 39.56 1.58
CA ILE A 891 -6.61 38.53 1.19
C ILE A 891 -7.10 37.73 -0.03
N ALA A 892 -8.40 37.44 -0.09
CA ALA A 892 -8.99 36.74 -1.23
C ALA A 892 -8.91 37.57 -2.52
N ASP A 893 -9.16 38.87 -2.45
CA ASP A 893 -9.07 39.77 -3.59
C ASP A 893 -7.62 39.85 -4.12
N ARG A 894 -6.63 39.81 -3.21
CA ARG A 894 -5.20 39.79 -3.58
C ARG A 894 -4.68 38.43 -4.03
N ALA A 895 -5.46 37.37 -3.90
CA ALA A 895 -5.05 36.03 -4.29
C ALA A 895 -5.13 35.79 -5.81
N SER A 896 -5.73 36.70 -6.58
CA SER A 896 -5.84 36.66 -8.06
C SER A 896 -6.27 35.29 -8.60
N CYS A 897 -7.26 34.66 -7.97
CA CYS A 897 -7.78 33.32 -8.29
C CYS A 897 -6.78 32.15 -8.17
N HIS A 898 -5.63 32.36 -7.52
CA HIS A 898 -4.63 31.32 -7.27
C HIS A 898 -4.96 30.52 -6.00
N LEU A 899 -5.63 29.38 -6.14
CA LEU A 899 -6.04 28.54 -4.99
C LEU A 899 -4.86 28.09 -4.12
N GLY A 900 -3.69 27.84 -4.72
CA GLY A 900 -2.48 27.49 -3.98
C GLY A 900 -1.98 28.59 -3.04
N PHE A 901 -2.32 29.86 -3.32
CA PHE A 901 -1.91 31.00 -2.51
C PHE A 901 -2.69 31.02 -1.19
N ALA A 902 -4.00 30.80 -1.25
CA ALA A 902 -4.85 30.71 -0.06
C ALA A 902 -4.38 29.61 0.90
N SER A 903 -4.08 28.42 0.37
CA SER A 903 -3.54 27.30 1.15
C SER A 903 -2.18 27.63 1.77
N CYS A 904 -1.28 28.25 1.00
CA CYS A 904 0.05 28.65 1.48
C CYS A 904 -0.03 29.70 2.59
N ILE A 905 -0.91 30.71 2.46
CA ILE A 905 -1.16 31.72 3.51
C ILE A 905 -1.65 31.07 4.80
N VAL A 906 -2.63 30.17 4.72
CA VAL A 906 -3.15 29.49 5.91
C VAL A 906 -2.04 28.67 6.58
N GLN A 907 -1.19 28.00 5.81
CA GLN A 907 -0.05 27.26 6.36
C GLN A 907 1.00 28.18 6.98
N PHE A 908 1.34 29.28 6.31
CA PHE A 908 2.31 30.27 6.79
C PHE A 908 1.86 30.92 8.10
N ILE A 909 0.61 31.38 8.17
CA ILE A 909 0.04 32.01 9.38
C ILE A 909 -0.13 30.98 10.50
N GLY A 910 -0.51 29.73 10.15
CA GLY A 910 -0.71 28.64 11.09
C GLY A 910 0.58 27.90 11.52
N ASP A 911 1.75 28.35 11.06
CA ASP A 911 3.01 27.67 11.31
C ASP A 911 3.35 27.67 12.82
N ARG A 912 3.59 26.45 13.30
CA ARG A 912 3.83 26.12 14.72
C ARG A 912 5.11 26.74 15.25
N THR A 913 6.04 27.06 14.37
CA THR A 913 7.38 27.55 14.71
C THR A 913 7.33 28.98 15.23
N TYR A 914 6.47 29.82 14.63
CA TYR A 914 6.35 31.23 15.01
C TYR A 914 5.46 31.45 16.24
N ARG A 915 4.51 30.54 16.52
CA ARG A 915 3.59 30.58 17.68
C ARG A 915 2.84 31.92 17.87
N ASN A 916 2.67 32.71 16.82
CA ASN A 916 1.99 33.99 16.85
C ASN A 916 1.25 34.25 15.52
N PRO A 917 0.05 33.68 15.33
CA PRO A 917 -0.71 33.81 14.09
C PRO A 917 -1.10 35.26 13.77
N SER A 918 -1.42 36.08 14.78
CA SER A 918 -1.75 37.50 14.59
C SER A 918 -0.60 38.28 13.96
N HIS A 919 0.62 38.08 14.46
CA HIS A 919 1.79 38.73 13.89
C HIS A 919 2.06 38.27 12.44
N GLN A 920 1.90 36.97 12.15
CA GLN A 920 2.10 36.47 10.79
C GLN A 920 1.04 37.00 9.82
N LEU A 921 -0.20 37.15 10.26
CA LEU A 921 -1.24 37.82 9.50
C LEU A 921 -0.86 39.29 9.21
N ASP A 922 -0.34 40.02 10.18
CA ASP A 922 0.12 41.40 9.97
C ASP A 922 1.28 41.48 8.95
N VAL A 923 2.22 40.54 9.00
CA VAL A 923 3.30 40.42 8.00
C VAL A 923 2.70 40.19 6.61
N CYS A 924 1.73 39.28 6.48
CA CYS A 924 1.00 39.08 5.22
C CYS A 924 0.36 40.36 4.70
N LEU A 925 -0.37 41.08 5.55
CA LEU A 925 -1.08 42.28 5.16
C LEU A 925 -0.13 43.40 4.70
N ARG A 926 1.08 43.50 5.28
CA ARG A 926 2.05 44.53 4.89
C ARG A 926 2.51 44.39 3.44
N PHE A 927 2.96 43.21 3.03
CA PHE A 927 3.42 43.03 1.65
C PHE A 927 2.25 43.03 0.67
N LEU A 928 1.08 42.50 1.07
CA LEU A 928 -0.10 42.54 0.20
C LEU A 928 -0.60 43.96 -0.05
N ARG A 929 -0.57 44.86 0.95
CA ARG A 929 -0.93 46.28 0.77
C ARG A 929 0.03 47.04 -0.14
N GLY A 930 1.27 46.56 -0.30
CA GLY A 930 2.28 47.13 -1.19
C GLY A 930 2.11 46.77 -2.67
N ILE A 931 1.20 45.86 -3.01
CA ILE A 931 0.87 45.55 -4.40
C ILE A 931 0.06 46.72 -4.97
N HIS A 932 0.63 47.38 -5.99
CA HIS A 932 -0.03 48.41 -6.79
C HIS A 932 -0.60 47.77 -8.06
N ASP A 933 -1.86 48.07 -8.37
CA ASP A 933 -2.51 47.63 -9.60
C ASP A 933 -2.00 48.49 -10.77
N ASP A 934 -0.89 48.09 -11.38
CA ASP A 934 -0.43 48.67 -12.65
C ASP A 934 -1.14 47.94 -13.82
N PRO A 935 -2.03 48.62 -14.57
CA PRO A 935 -2.81 48.00 -15.64
C PRO A 935 -1.95 47.45 -16.79
N GLU A 936 -0.73 47.95 -16.97
CA GLU A 936 0.14 47.58 -18.09
C GLU A 936 1.04 46.37 -17.78
N ASN A 937 1.12 45.91 -16.51
CA ASN A 937 2.05 44.85 -16.10
C ASN A 937 1.53 44.00 -14.92
N LEU A 938 0.29 43.51 -15.01
CA LEU A 938 -0.26 42.56 -14.04
C LEU A 938 0.45 41.20 -14.17
N ASN A 939 1.52 40.98 -13.40
CA ASN A 939 2.03 39.63 -13.14
C ASN A 939 1.00 38.92 -12.23
N PRO A 940 0.25 37.93 -12.74
CA PRO A 940 -0.82 37.28 -11.97
C PRO A 940 -0.28 36.36 -10.87
N LEU A 941 1.03 36.07 -10.87
CA LEU A 941 1.73 35.35 -9.82
C LEU A 941 2.37 36.28 -8.78
N LEU A 942 2.27 37.61 -8.93
CA LEU A 942 2.96 38.59 -8.09
C LEU A 942 2.68 38.39 -6.59
N SER A 943 1.42 38.19 -6.20
CA SER A 943 1.06 37.96 -4.80
C SER A 943 1.71 36.70 -4.24
N LEU A 944 1.82 35.64 -5.05
CA LEU A 944 2.46 34.40 -4.69
C LEU A 944 3.99 34.53 -4.63
N ASP A 945 4.58 35.23 -5.60
CA ASP A 945 6.01 35.52 -5.66
C ASP A 945 6.44 36.37 -4.45
N LEU A 946 5.62 37.35 -4.05
CA LEU A 946 5.83 38.15 -2.83
C LEU A 946 5.72 37.30 -1.56
N LEU A 947 4.78 36.34 -1.51
CA LEU A 947 4.69 35.41 -0.39
C LEU A 947 5.93 34.50 -0.31
N TYR A 948 6.41 33.96 -1.44
CA TYR A 948 7.65 33.18 -1.48
C TYR A 948 8.86 34.02 -1.08
N THR A 949 8.95 35.25 -1.61
CA THR A 949 9.96 36.24 -1.22
C THR A 949 9.94 36.48 0.28
N GLN A 950 8.76 36.69 0.87
CA GLN A 950 8.60 36.93 2.30
C GLN A 950 9.04 35.71 3.13
N ILE A 951 8.64 34.51 2.72
CA ILE A 951 9.03 33.26 3.40
C ILE A 951 10.54 33.07 3.34
N LEU A 952 11.16 33.27 2.17
CA LEU A 952 12.61 33.15 1.98
C LEU A 952 13.39 34.26 2.69
N SER A 953 12.83 35.47 2.80
CA SER A 953 13.46 36.59 3.51
C SER A 953 13.60 36.36 5.02
N ASN A 954 12.82 35.43 5.58
CA ASN A 954 12.98 35.00 6.97
C ASN A 954 14.23 34.12 7.17
N VAL A 955 14.81 33.58 6.10
CA VAL A 955 16.10 32.87 6.14
C VAL A 955 17.21 33.91 6.15
N SER A 956 18.07 33.86 7.16
CA SER A 956 19.17 34.82 7.29
C SER A 956 20.18 34.67 6.15
N GLU A 957 20.80 35.78 5.73
CA GLU A 957 21.69 35.82 4.56
C GLU A 957 22.92 34.90 4.68
N ASP A 958 23.36 34.62 5.91
CA ASP A 958 24.44 33.66 6.20
C ASP A 958 24.01 32.19 6.02
N ILE A 959 22.73 31.87 6.22
CA ILE A 959 22.18 30.51 6.10
C ILE A 959 21.67 30.24 4.67
N PHE A 960 21.22 31.29 3.96
CA PHE A 960 20.54 31.16 2.68
C PHE A 960 21.32 30.38 1.60
N PRO A 961 22.65 30.53 1.43
CA PRO A 961 23.40 29.71 0.47
C PRO A 961 23.30 28.20 0.73
N THR A 962 23.23 27.78 2.01
CA THR A 962 23.01 26.37 2.36
C THR A 962 21.60 25.91 1.98
N THR A 963 20.62 26.80 2.19
CA THR A 963 19.21 26.57 1.82
C THR A 963 19.07 26.38 0.32
N GLN A 964 19.69 27.24 -0.49
CA GLN A 964 19.68 27.12 -1.95
C GLN A 964 20.28 25.81 -2.44
N ARG A 965 21.35 25.31 -1.79
CA ARG A 965 21.95 24.02 -2.16
C ARG A 965 21.01 22.84 -1.90
N ILE A 966 20.31 22.85 -0.76
CA ILE A 966 19.32 21.82 -0.41
C ILE A 966 18.14 21.84 -1.39
N LEU A 967 17.58 23.03 -1.64
CA LEU A 967 16.47 23.19 -2.58
C LEU A 967 16.91 22.85 -4.01
N GLY A 968 18.09 23.28 -4.43
CA GLY A 968 18.65 23.01 -5.76
C GLY A 968 18.84 21.53 -6.04
N LEU A 969 19.40 20.77 -5.08
CA LEU A 969 19.52 19.32 -5.23
C LEU A 969 18.14 18.65 -5.35
N SER A 970 17.16 19.11 -4.57
CA SER A 970 15.79 18.57 -4.60
C SER A 970 15.06 18.88 -5.90
N ILE A 971 15.20 20.11 -6.40
CA ILE A 971 14.48 20.60 -7.58
C ILE A 971 15.06 19.99 -8.85
N LEU A 972 16.40 19.90 -8.95
CA LEU A 972 17.06 19.44 -10.17
C LEU A 972 17.27 17.92 -10.25
N TYR A 973 17.29 17.21 -9.11
CA TYR A 973 17.57 15.76 -9.04
C TYR A 973 16.58 14.96 -8.18
N GLY A 974 15.38 15.48 -7.93
CA GLY A 974 14.42 14.94 -6.96
C GLY A 974 13.86 13.54 -7.21
N ASN A 975 14.03 12.93 -8.40
CA ASN A 975 13.48 11.61 -8.71
C ASN A 975 14.25 10.43 -8.10
N GLU A 976 15.50 10.62 -7.70
CA GLU A 976 16.37 9.51 -7.28
C GLU A 976 16.28 9.21 -5.76
N GLN A 977 15.16 9.63 -5.14
CA GLN A 977 14.78 9.43 -3.74
C GLN A 977 15.94 9.37 -2.74
N LEU A 978 16.64 10.51 -2.56
CA LEU A 978 17.47 10.69 -1.38
C LEU A 978 16.59 10.90 -0.14
N SER A 979 16.78 10.08 0.88
CA SER A 979 16.27 10.40 2.21
C SER A 979 16.89 11.72 2.70
N ALA A 980 16.20 12.45 3.58
CA ALA A 980 16.69 13.74 4.09
C ALA A 980 18.09 13.62 4.73
N LEU A 981 18.40 12.45 5.32
CA LEU A 981 19.71 12.12 5.87
C LEU A 981 20.78 11.96 4.77
N ALA A 982 20.47 11.21 3.71
CA ALA A 982 21.39 11.01 2.57
C ALA A 982 21.59 12.33 1.81
N HIS A 983 20.53 13.12 1.66
CA HIS A 983 20.54 14.46 1.08
C HIS A 983 21.52 15.38 1.83
N ALA A 984 21.40 15.47 3.16
CA ALA A 984 22.26 16.30 3.98
C ALA A 984 23.73 15.85 3.90
N ASN A 985 24.00 14.55 3.96
CA ASN A 985 25.36 14.02 3.91
C ASN A 985 25.99 14.16 2.51
N PHE A 986 25.22 13.99 1.43
CA PHE A 986 25.71 14.27 0.08
C PHE A 986 26.20 15.71 -0.03
N LEU A 987 25.44 16.66 0.54
CA LEU A 987 25.80 18.08 0.65
C LEU A 987 26.81 18.40 1.78
N GLY A 988 27.26 17.40 2.54
CA GLY A 988 28.24 17.59 3.64
C GLY A 988 27.72 18.49 4.77
N LEU A 989 26.42 18.42 5.06
CA LEU A 989 25.74 19.24 6.06
C LEU A 989 25.51 18.48 7.36
N LYS A 990 25.85 19.11 8.49
CA LYS A 990 25.47 18.61 9.82
C LYS A 990 23.96 18.71 10.03
N ARG A 991 23.39 17.85 10.88
CA ARG A 991 21.96 17.84 11.26
C ARG A 991 21.42 19.24 11.56
N GLY A 992 22.12 19.97 12.42
CA GLY A 992 21.71 21.31 12.83
C GLY A 992 21.64 22.27 11.65
N ALA A 993 22.64 22.27 10.77
CA ALA A 993 22.67 23.12 9.59
C ALA A 993 21.51 22.79 8.63
N PHE A 994 21.29 21.50 8.34
CA PHE A 994 20.22 21.07 7.43
C PHE A 994 18.82 21.50 7.89
N TYR A 995 18.45 21.19 9.14
CA TYR A 995 17.14 21.58 9.67
C TYR A 995 16.99 23.09 9.88
N ASN A 996 18.07 23.76 10.30
CA ASN A 996 18.06 25.20 10.50
C ASN A 996 17.88 25.95 9.16
N SER A 997 18.43 25.45 8.07
CA SER A 997 18.24 25.99 6.71
C SER A 997 16.79 25.87 6.21
N LEU A 998 16.05 24.85 6.63
CA LEU A 998 14.68 24.61 6.16
C LEU A 998 13.59 25.09 7.14
N ARG A 999 13.95 25.53 8.36
CA ARG A 999 13.00 25.80 9.46
C ARG A 999 11.90 26.81 9.12
N HIS A 1000 12.19 27.77 8.24
CA HIS A 1000 11.26 28.81 7.82
C HIS A 1000 10.45 28.45 6.57
N LEU A 1001 10.73 27.28 5.97
CA LEU A 1001 10.14 26.86 4.70
C LEU A 1001 9.05 25.79 4.87
N TYR A 1002 8.61 25.48 6.09
CA TYR A 1002 7.67 24.38 6.34
C TYR A 1002 6.27 24.60 5.74
N SER A 1003 5.93 25.84 5.37
CA SER A 1003 4.72 26.19 4.62
C SER A 1003 4.81 25.86 3.12
N ILE A 1004 6.00 25.57 2.60
CA ILE A 1004 6.24 25.34 1.16
C ILE A 1004 7.08 24.08 0.88
N VAL A 1005 7.78 23.55 1.88
CA VAL A 1005 8.57 22.32 1.86
C VAL A 1005 8.15 21.41 3.01
N LEU A 1006 7.71 20.20 2.68
CA LEU A 1006 7.55 19.10 3.62
C LEU A 1006 8.94 18.57 4.01
N VAL A 1007 9.28 18.75 5.28
CA VAL A 1007 10.54 18.25 5.85
C VAL A 1007 10.23 17.14 6.85
N PRO A 1008 10.76 15.92 6.66
CA PRO A 1008 10.49 14.83 7.58
C PRO A 1008 11.15 15.09 8.94
N PRO A 1009 10.51 14.66 10.04
CA PRO A 1009 11.11 14.77 11.37
C PRO A 1009 12.42 13.97 11.44
N THR A 1010 13.29 14.32 12.39
CA THR A 1010 14.61 13.69 12.55
C THR A 1010 14.55 12.18 12.71
N SER A 1011 13.48 11.64 13.29
CA SER A 1011 13.24 10.20 13.44
C SER A 1011 13.01 9.47 12.11
N GLU A 1012 12.50 10.18 11.10
CA GLU A 1012 12.12 9.62 9.79
C GLU A 1012 13.08 10.05 8.67
N ALA A 1013 14.09 10.88 8.99
CA ALA A 1013 14.99 11.46 8.01
C ALA A 1013 15.81 10.44 7.21
N SER A 1014 16.02 9.24 7.73
CA SER A 1014 16.70 8.14 7.02
C SER A 1014 15.81 7.40 6.03
N ALA A 1015 14.48 7.52 6.16
CA ALA A 1015 13.50 6.79 5.35
C ALA A 1015 12.70 7.70 4.42
N LYS A 1016 12.52 8.98 4.77
CA LYS A 1016 11.71 9.94 4.00
C LYS A 1016 12.58 11.03 3.38
N SER A 1017 12.20 11.46 2.17
CA SER A 1017 12.79 12.60 1.47
C SER A 1017 12.13 13.92 1.85
N ILE A 1018 12.79 15.05 1.56
CA ILE A 1018 12.14 16.36 1.56
C ILE A 1018 11.29 16.51 0.29
N ARG A 1019 10.14 17.17 0.38
CA ARG A 1019 9.23 17.37 -0.77
C ARG A 1019 8.75 18.81 -0.84
N ILE A 1020 8.65 19.37 -2.04
CA ILE A 1020 8.10 20.72 -2.26
C ILE A 1020 6.59 20.57 -2.48
N TYR A 1021 5.77 21.41 -1.83
CA TYR A 1021 4.31 21.26 -1.88
C TYR A 1021 3.69 21.69 -3.22
N HIS A 1022 4.32 22.62 -3.93
CA HIS A 1022 3.75 23.17 -5.16
C HIS A 1022 4.83 23.54 -6.17
N ASP A 1023 4.68 23.11 -7.42
CA ASP A 1023 5.67 23.30 -8.48
C ASP A 1023 5.92 24.78 -8.82
N SER A 1024 4.96 25.67 -8.57
CA SER A 1024 5.19 27.11 -8.79
C SER A 1024 6.28 27.69 -7.89
N PHE A 1025 6.60 27.06 -6.74
CA PHE A 1025 7.74 27.47 -5.92
C PHE A 1025 9.06 27.09 -6.58
N SER A 1026 9.14 25.88 -7.14
CA SER A 1026 10.27 25.46 -7.96
C SER A 1026 10.44 26.37 -9.18
N ASP A 1027 9.34 26.72 -9.86
CA ASP A 1027 9.34 27.63 -11.00
C ASP A 1027 9.79 29.04 -10.62
N TYR A 1028 9.32 29.55 -9.48
CA TYR A 1028 9.76 30.84 -8.93
C TYR A 1028 11.27 30.85 -8.71
N LEU A 1029 11.83 29.83 -8.05
CA LEU A 1029 13.27 29.77 -7.80
C LEU A 1029 14.11 29.64 -9.07
N ARG A 1030 13.60 29.00 -10.12
CA ARG A 1030 14.34 28.81 -11.38
C ARG A 1030 14.32 30.04 -12.29
N ASP A 1031 13.43 31.00 -12.05
CA ASP A 1031 13.31 32.22 -12.84
C ASP A 1031 14.00 33.41 -12.14
N PRO A 1032 15.16 33.88 -12.63
CA PRO A 1032 15.88 35.00 -12.02
C PRO A 1032 15.11 36.32 -12.04
N ALA A 1033 14.21 36.53 -13.00
CA ALA A 1033 13.41 37.75 -13.09
C ALA A 1033 12.35 37.80 -11.98
N ARG A 1034 11.86 36.64 -11.53
CA ARG A 1034 10.86 36.53 -10.46
C ARG A 1034 11.49 36.45 -9.08
N ALA A 1035 12.49 35.57 -8.89
CA ALA A 1035 13.08 35.35 -7.57
C ALA A 1035 14.19 36.34 -7.18
N GLY A 1036 14.73 37.10 -8.14
CA GLY A 1036 15.77 38.08 -7.90
C GLY A 1036 16.96 37.47 -7.14
N LYS A 1037 17.29 38.01 -5.96
CA LYS A 1037 18.40 37.50 -5.14
C LYS A 1037 18.20 36.07 -4.61
N PHE A 1038 16.96 35.58 -4.61
CA PHE A 1038 16.63 34.23 -4.14
C PHE A 1038 16.70 33.17 -5.25
N ALA A 1039 16.91 33.59 -6.51
CA ALA A 1039 16.95 32.70 -7.66
C ALA A 1039 18.05 31.62 -7.53
N LEU A 1040 17.74 30.44 -8.02
CA LEU A 1040 18.62 29.28 -8.03
C LEU A 1040 19.64 29.42 -9.15
N ASP A 1041 20.92 29.42 -8.80
CA ASP A 1041 21.99 29.26 -9.78
C ASP A 1041 22.11 27.76 -10.15
N GLU A 1042 21.37 27.34 -11.17
CA GLU A 1042 21.39 25.94 -11.63
C GLU A 1042 22.80 25.47 -11.99
N GLY A 1043 23.60 26.35 -12.60
CA GLY A 1043 24.99 26.06 -12.94
C GLY A 1043 25.82 25.75 -11.70
N ALA A 1044 25.72 26.59 -10.66
CA ALA A 1044 26.40 26.34 -9.39
C ALA A 1044 25.93 25.03 -8.72
N VAL A 1045 24.64 24.68 -8.82
CA VAL A 1045 24.12 23.40 -8.31
C VAL A 1045 24.70 22.23 -9.10
N HIS A 1046 24.69 22.28 -10.44
CA HIS A 1046 25.30 21.24 -11.28
C HIS A 1046 26.78 21.04 -10.96
N LEU A 1047 27.52 22.14 -10.76
CA LEU A 1047 28.93 22.08 -10.36
C LEU A 1047 29.13 21.43 -8.97
N ASP A 1048 28.31 21.79 -7.98
CA ASP A 1048 28.37 21.21 -6.63
C ASP A 1048 28.05 19.70 -6.66
N VAL A 1049 27.01 19.30 -7.40
CA VAL A 1049 26.62 17.89 -7.59
C VAL A 1049 27.72 17.11 -8.30
N ALA A 1050 28.24 17.61 -9.42
CA ALA A 1050 29.33 16.98 -10.17
C ALA A 1050 30.57 16.74 -9.29
N THR A 1051 30.98 17.76 -8.54
CA THR A 1051 32.16 17.71 -7.67
C THR A 1051 31.97 16.72 -6.52
N ARG A 1052 30.79 16.74 -5.89
CA ARG A 1052 30.48 15.85 -4.76
C ARG A 1052 30.31 14.41 -5.18
N SER A 1053 29.68 14.14 -6.31
CA SER A 1053 29.55 12.78 -6.84
C SER A 1053 30.92 12.15 -7.10
N ILE A 1054 31.86 12.87 -7.72
CA ILE A 1054 33.25 12.36 -7.85
C ILE A 1054 33.91 12.15 -6.49
N GLY A 1055 33.69 13.05 -5.52
CA GLY A 1055 34.20 12.88 -4.16
C GLY A 1055 33.73 11.55 -3.55
N TRP A 1056 32.41 11.32 -3.53
CA TRP A 1056 31.76 10.13 -2.99
C TRP A 1056 32.18 8.84 -3.73
N LEU A 1057 32.15 8.83 -5.06
CA LEU A 1057 32.59 7.69 -5.88
C LEU A 1057 34.11 7.43 -5.73
N GLY A 1058 34.89 8.49 -5.49
CA GLY A 1058 36.29 8.53 -5.08
C GLY A 1058 36.65 7.61 -3.93
N HIS A 1059 35.87 7.70 -2.85
CA HIS A 1059 36.11 6.95 -1.63
C HIS A 1059 35.81 5.45 -1.79
N VAL A 1060 34.76 5.10 -2.53
CA VAL A 1060 34.38 3.71 -2.80
C VAL A 1060 35.42 2.99 -3.66
N CYS A 1061 35.93 3.66 -4.71
CA CYS A 1061 36.93 3.07 -5.60
C CYS A 1061 38.29 2.82 -4.91
N LYS A 1062 38.67 3.64 -3.92
CA LYS A 1062 39.91 3.46 -3.14
C LYS A 1062 39.80 2.39 -2.04
N SER A 1063 38.59 2.14 -1.53
CA SER A 1063 38.35 1.18 -0.44
C SER A 1063 38.48 -0.30 -0.82
N ARG A 1064 38.34 -0.65 -2.11
CA ARG A 1064 38.44 -2.04 -2.60
C ARG A 1064 39.88 -2.59 -2.62
N SER A 1065 40.90 -1.75 -2.39
CA SER A 1065 42.31 -2.11 -2.59
C SER A 1065 43.16 -2.20 -1.31
N ALA A 1066 42.79 -1.58 -0.19
CA ALA A 1066 43.47 -1.73 1.11
C ALA A 1066 42.69 -1.03 2.25
N ARG A 1067 42.97 -1.43 3.49
CA ARG A 1067 42.46 -0.95 4.81
C ARG A 1067 42.38 0.59 4.94
N HIS A 1068 41.39 1.24 4.34
CA HIS A 1068 41.17 2.68 4.44
C HIS A 1068 39.74 2.98 4.92
N ALA A 1069 39.63 3.99 5.78
CA ALA A 1069 38.40 4.38 6.46
C ALA A 1069 37.34 4.88 5.47
N LEU A 1070 36.08 4.55 5.75
CA LEU A 1070 34.90 5.09 5.05
C LEU A 1070 34.90 6.63 5.11
N PRO A 1071 34.30 7.32 4.11
CA PRO A 1071 34.14 8.77 4.17
C PRO A 1071 33.34 9.15 5.41
N GLU A 1072 33.85 10.11 6.20
CA GLU A 1072 33.23 10.55 7.44
C GLU A 1072 31.89 11.25 7.15
N LEU A 1073 30.81 10.75 7.75
CA LEU A 1073 29.48 11.35 7.59
C LEU A 1073 29.35 12.60 8.45
N THR A 1074 28.91 13.69 7.83
CA THR A 1074 28.67 14.97 8.51
C THR A 1074 27.44 14.94 9.42
N TRP A 1075 26.49 14.03 9.16
CA TRP A 1075 25.35 13.76 10.01
C TRP A 1075 25.13 12.25 10.13
N VAL A 1076 25.47 11.71 11.29
CA VAL A 1076 25.19 10.33 11.65
C VAL A 1076 23.83 10.26 12.36
N ALA A 1077 22.92 9.43 11.85
CA ALA A 1077 21.65 9.14 12.52
C ALA A 1077 21.82 7.88 13.39
N THR A 1078 21.31 7.91 14.62
CA THR A 1078 21.42 6.79 15.57
C THR A 1078 20.64 5.54 15.15
N SER A 1079 19.75 5.69 14.17
CA SER A 1079 18.77 4.70 13.71
C SER A 1079 19.06 4.10 12.33
N CYS A 1080 20.14 4.53 11.65
CA CYS A 1080 20.50 4.10 10.29
C CYS A 1080 22.02 3.90 10.16
N PRO A 1081 22.51 2.72 9.69
CA PRO A 1081 23.94 2.46 9.56
C PRO A 1081 24.62 3.40 8.58
N GLU A 1082 25.83 3.84 8.91
CA GLU A 1082 26.62 4.72 8.04
C GLU A 1082 26.83 4.09 6.66
N ALA A 1083 27.09 2.78 6.58
CA ALA A 1083 27.25 2.07 5.31
C ALA A 1083 25.99 2.11 4.43
N THR A 1084 24.79 2.08 5.01
CA THR A 1084 23.53 2.19 4.26
C THR A 1084 23.37 3.58 3.68
N VAL A 1085 23.68 4.62 4.46
CA VAL A 1085 23.66 6.02 4.01
C VAL A 1085 24.70 6.24 2.92
N ILE A 1086 25.92 5.74 3.09
CA ILE A 1086 27.00 5.83 2.11
C ILE A 1086 26.61 5.11 0.82
N ASN A 1087 26.07 3.89 0.90
CA ASN A 1087 25.61 3.16 -0.29
C ASN A 1087 24.50 3.91 -1.03
N SER A 1088 23.50 4.43 -0.30
CA SER A 1088 22.42 5.24 -0.89
C SER A 1088 22.97 6.50 -1.58
N ILE A 1089 23.95 7.18 -0.96
CA ILE A 1089 24.60 8.34 -1.57
C ILE A 1089 25.42 7.93 -2.81
N CYS A 1090 26.11 6.79 -2.77
CA CYS A 1090 26.92 6.33 -3.89
C CYS A 1090 26.07 5.83 -5.06
N ASP A 1091 24.98 5.10 -4.80
CA ASP A 1091 24.00 4.71 -5.80
C ASP A 1091 23.38 5.96 -6.44
N PHE A 1092 22.98 6.95 -5.64
CA PHE A 1092 22.59 8.27 -6.14
C PHE A 1092 23.71 8.95 -6.89
N ALA A 1093 24.97 8.90 -6.48
CA ALA A 1093 26.01 9.72 -7.12
C ALA A 1093 26.30 9.34 -8.59
N PHE A 1094 26.01 8.10 -9.01
CA PHE A 1094 26.31 7.62 -10.37
C PHE A 1094 25.48 8.32 -11.46
N THR A 1095 24.15 8.29 -11.41
CA THR A 1095 23.30 8.81 -12.50
C THR A 1095 23.33 10.35 -12.64
N PRO A 1096 23.18 11.13 -11.56
CA PRO A 1096 23.31 12.58 -11.51
C PRO A 1096 24.69 13.05 -11.95
N CYS A 1097 25.78 12.32 -11.68
CA CYS A 1097 27.09 12.80 -12.13
C CYS A 1097 27.17 12.90 -13.65
N TRP A 1098 26.62 11.91 -14.37
CA TRP A 1098 26.59 11.95 -15.83
C TRP A 1098 25.78 13.13 -16.36
N ARG A 1099 24.68 13.48 -15.67
CA ARG A 1099 23.81 14.61 -16.00
C ARG A 1099 24.39 15.98 -15.60
N ALA A 1100 25.14 16.04 -14.51
CA ALA A 1100 25.63 17.27 -13.90
C ALA A 1100 26.84 17.85 -14.64
N PHE A 1101 27.78 17.00 -15.07
CA PHE A 1101 29.00 17.44 -15.74
C PHE A 1101 28.73 18.25 -17.02
N PRO A 1102 27.85 17.80 -17.94
CA PRO A 1102 27.55 18.56 -19.14
C PRO A 1102 26.87 19.91 -18.89
N ARG A 1103 26.12 20.02 -17.78
CA ARG A 1103 25.31 21.19 -17.42
C ARG A 1103 26.04 22.16 -16.48
N ALA A 1104 27.28 21.85 -16.09
CA ALA A 1104 28.08 22.74 -15.26
C ALA A 1104 28.56 23.99 -16.07
N PRO A 1105 28.77 25.14 -15.41
CA PRO A 1105 29.16 26.38 -16.06
C PRO A 1105 30.46 26.26 -16.84
N GLU A 1106 30.57 26.97 -17.96
CA GLU A 1106 31.73 26.85 -18.87
C GLU A 1106 33.07 27.11 -18.19
N TYR A 1107 33.13 28.10 -17.29
CA TYR A 1107 34.35 28.45 -16.55
C TYR A 1107 34.86 27.31 -15.64
N SER A 1108 33.99 26.37 -15.25
CA SER A 1108 34.33 25.26 -14.36
C SER A 1108 34.82 24.00 -15.10
N ARG A 1109 34.68 23.96 -16.43
CA ARG A 1109 34.98 22.78 -17.26
C ARG A 1109 36.42 22.31 -17.13
N ALA A 1110 37.39 23.23 -17.11
CA ALA A 1110 38.80 22.87 -16.96
C ALA A 1110 39.09 22.15 -15.63
N THR A 1111 38.44 22.59 -14.55
CA THR A 1111 38.54 21.98 -13.21
C THR A 1111 37.89 20.61 -13.21
N LEU A 1112 36.68 20.48 -13.76
CA LEU A 1112 35.96 19.21 -13.87
C LEU A 1112 36.73 18.18 -14.71
N LEU A 1113 37.31 18.58 -15.85
CA LEU A 1113 38.16 17.70 -16.66
C LEU A 1113 39.40 17.23 -15.89
N THR A 1114 40.00 18.12 -15.08
CA THR A 1114 41.14 17.76 -14.22
C THR A 1114 40.75 16.78 -13.11
N MET A 1115 39.52 16.86 -12.60
CA MET A 1115 38.98 15.87 -11.66
C MET A 1115 38.76 14.52 -12.34
N LEU A 1116 38.18 14.51 -13.55
CA LEU A 1116 37.95 13.30 -14.34
C LEU A 1116 39.26 12.57 -14.72
N GLU A 1117 40.32 13.30 -15.04
CA GLU A 1117 41.64 12.70 -15.33
C GLU A 1117 42.24 11.94 -14.15
N LYS A 1118 41.91 12.36 -12.93
CA LYS A 1118 42.43 11.79 -11.69
C LYS A 1118 41.52 10.67 -11.14
N PHE A 1119 40.37 10.43 -11.78
CA PHE A 1119 39.36 9.50 -11.29
C PHE A 1119 39.25 8.27 -12.19
N ASP A 1120 39.28 7.09 -11.56
CA ASP A 1120 39.07 5.80 -12.22
C ASP A 1120 37.62 5.36 -11.98
N PHE A 1121 36.77 5.46 -13.00
CA PHE A 1121 35.37 5.02 -12.89
C PHE A 1121 35.28 3.50 -12.86
N ASN A 1122 34.78 2.88 -11.79
CA ASN A 1122 34.42 1.46 -11.76
C ASN A 1122 32.94 1.29 -12.07
N LEU A 1123 32.61 0.92 -13.30
CA LEU A 1123 31.25 0.75 -13.82
C LEU A 1123 30.84 -0.72 -13.74
N ASP A 1124 29.68 -1.00 -13.15
CA ASP A 1124 29.08 -2.33 -13.13
C ASP A 1124 28.12 -2.49 -14.30
N TYR A 1125 28.45 -3.39 -15.24
CA TYR A 1125 27.64 -3.62 -16.43
C TYR A 1125 26.26 -4.21 -16.10
N SER A 1126 26.08 -4.87 -14.96
CA SER A 1126 24.77 -5.43 -14.57
C SER A 1126 23.69 -4.37 -14.35
N LYS A 1127 24.10 -3.13 -14.08
CA LYS A 1127 23.23 -1.96 -13.93
C LYS A 1127 23.23 -1.05 -15.18
N TRP A 1128 23.76 -1.52 -16.32
CA TRP A 1128 23.97 -0.68 -17.51
C TRP A 1128 22.69 0.02 -17.98
N ASP A 1129 21.57 -0.71 -18.04
CA ASP A 1129 20.29 -0.19 -18.52
C ASP A 1129 19.76 0.96 -17.64
N ASP A 1130 20.19 1.05 -16.37
CA ASP A 1130 19.76 2.10 -15.43
C ASP A 1130 20.38 3.49 -15.74
N TRP A 1131 21.55 3.54 -16.39
CA TRP A 1131 22.30 4.80 -16.58
C TRP A 1131 22.91 4.98 -17.98
N ALA A 1132 22.67 4.05 -18.92
CA ALA A 1132 23.26 4.05 -20.26
C ALA A 1132 23.03 5.36 -21.04
N GLN A 1133 21.82 5.90 -21.00
CA GLN A 1133 21.44 7.09 -21.76
C GLN A 1133 22.16 8.34 -21.24
N ASP A 1134 22.19 8.53 -19.92
CA ASP A 1134 22.88 9.66 -19.29
C ASP A 1134 24.39 9.59 -19.48
N PHE A 1135 24.95 8.38 -19.40
CA PHE A 1135 26.36 8.15 -19.69
C PHE A 1135 26.70 8.45 -21.15
N ALA A 1136 25.85 8.07 -22.11
CA ALA A 1136 26.05 8.42 -23.51
C ALA A 1136 26.04 9.94 -23.73
N TYR A 1137 25.12 10.66 -23.08
CA TYR A 1137 25.09 12.12 -23.10
C TYR A 1137 26.37 12.74 -22.52
N PHE A 1138 26.84 12.22 -21.39
CA PHE A 1138 28.12 12.61 -20.79
C PHE A 1138 29.31 12.38 -21.74
N ILE A 1139 29.38 11.22 -22.41
CA ILE A 1139 30.45 10.91 -23.36
C ILE A 1139 30.41 11.86 -24.57
N ARG A 1140 29.23 12.17 -25.11
CA ARG A 1140 29.09 13.16 -26.19
C ARG A 1140 29.64 14.51 -25.77
N TRP A 1141 29.24 15.01 -24.60
CA TRP A 1141 29.76 16.25 -24.03
C TRP A 1141 31.27 16.19 -23.83
N LEU A 1142 31.80 15.06 -23.35
CA LEU A 1142 33.24 14.89 -23.11
C LEU A 1142 34.05 14.95 -24.41
N LEU A 1143 33.54 14.32 -25.47
CA LEU A 1143 34.15 14.34 -26.81
C LEU A 1143 34.04 15.72 -27.47
N SER A 1144 32.98 16.49 -27.20
CA SER A 1144 32.83 17.84 -27.74
C SER A 1144 33.84 18.85 -27.16
N GLN A 1145 34.57 18.51 -26.09
CA GLN A 1145 35.57 19.41 -25.50
C GLN A 1145 36.88 19.50 -26.31
N ASP A 1146 37.10 18.65 -27.32
CA ASP A 1146 38.26 18.75 -28.22
C ASP A 1146 37.93 18.23 -29.64
N ALA A 1147 37.73 19.17 -30.57
CA ALA A 1147 37.33 18.92 -31.96
C ALA A 1147 38.34 18.11 -32.81
N LYS A 1148 39.56 17.84 -32.32
CA LYS A 1148 40.61 17.13 -33.08
C LYS A 1148 40.82 15.67 -32.69
N THR A 1149 40.06 15.13 -31.74
CA THR A 1149 40.32 13.79 -31.19
C THR A 1149 39.33 12.74 -31.67
N LEU A 1150 39.73 11.95 -32.68
CA LEU A 1150 39.24 10.57 -32.85
C LEU A 1150 39.76 9.77 -31.65
N GLY A 1151 38.92 9.58 -30.63
CA GLY A 1151 39.27 8.82 -29.43
C GLY A 1151 39.82 7.45 -29.81
N THR A 1152 41.08 7.18 -29.43
CA THR A 1152 41.62 5.81 -29.50
C THR A 1152 41.30 5.14 -28.18
N VAL A 1153 40.45 4.12 -28.21
CA VAL A 1153 40.17 3.32 -27.01
C VAL A 1153 41.14 2.15 -26.95
N ASP A 1154 42.07 2.21 -26.00
CA ASP A 1154 42.95 1.09 -25.70
C ASP A 1154 42.24 0.16 -24.71
N SER A 1155 41.80 -1.03 -25.16
CA SER A 1155 41.25 -2.07 -24.27
C SER A 1155 42.36 -2.97 -23.72
N TRP A 1156 42.38 -3.20 -22.40
CA TRP A 1156 43.35 -4.09 -21.73
C TRP A 1156 42.62 -5.19 -20.95
N ASN A 1157 43.00 -6.46 -21.16
CA ASN A 1157 42.58 -7.58 -20.32
C ASN A 1157 43.49 -7.69 -19.09
N ALA A 1158 42.92 -7.69 -17.89
CA ALA A 1158 43.64 -7.99 -16.66
C ALA A 1158 43.31 -9.42 -16.20
N GLY A 1159 44.03 -10.41 -16.73
CA GLY A 1159 44.05 -11.78 -16.20
C GLY A 1159 45.41 -12.09 -15.56
N PRO A 1160 45.49 -12.93 -14.51
CA PRO A 1160 46.76 -13.31 -13.92
C PRO A 1160 47.51 -14.22 -14.89
N GLY A 1161 48.52 -13.65 -15.56
CA GLY A 1161 49.42 -14.40 -16.46
C GLY A 1161 49.08 -14.31 -17.95
N ASN A 1162 49.08 -13.11 -18.53
CA ASN A 1162 49.57 -12.78 -19.89
C ASN A 1162 49.03 -11.41 -20.33
N LEU A 1163 49.88 -10.38 -20.26
CA LEU A 1163 49.64 -9.07 -20.85
C LEU A 1163 49.72 -9.17 -22.38
N ARG A 1164 48.65 -9.60 -23.05
CA ARG A 1164 48.52 -9.44 -24.52
C ARG A 1164 47.75 -8.16 -24.84
N LYS A 1165 48.47 -7.18 -25.39
CA LYS A 1165 47.92 -5.97 -26.01
C LYS A 1165 47.14 -6.39 -27.27
N LYS A 1166 45.82 -6.60 -27.16
CA LYS A 1166 44.96 -6.66 -28.38
C LYS A 1166 44.83 -5.23 -28.90
N GLY A 1167 45.12 -5.04 -30.19
CA GLY A 1167 45.26 -3.73 -30.83
C GLY A 1167 44.12 -2.75 -30.48
N GLY A 1168 44.46 -1.47 -30.31
CA GLY A 1168 43.50 -0.43 -29.97
C GLY A 1168 42.37 -0.36 -30.98
N ILE A 1169 41.14 -0.43 -30.51
CA ILE A 1169 39.94 -0.29 -31.35
C ILE A 1169 39.75 1.22 -31.54
N LYS A 1170 39.91 1.69 -32.78
CA LYS A 1170 39.46 3.04 -33.16
C LYS A 1170 37.96 2.97 -33.38
N ILE A 1171 37.18 3.55 -32.47
CA ILE A 1171 35.74 3.70 -32.64
C ILE A 1171 35.53 5.08 -33.27
N GLN A 1172 35.04 5.08 -34.51
CA GLN A 1172 34.50 6.28 -35.15
C GLN A 1172 33.04 6.41 -34.71
N TRP A 1173 32.71 7.53 -34.10
CA TRP A 1173 31.36 7.80 -33.60
C TRP A 1173 30.54 8.35 -34.76
N TYR A 1174 29.70 7.50 -35.35
CA TYR A 1174 28.64 7.86 -36.28
C TYR A 1174 27.36 7.15 -35.76
N ASP A 1175 26.26 7.89 -35.65
CA ASP A 1175 24.90 7.47 -35.25
C ASP A 1175 24.42 7.60 -33.79
N GLU A 1176 23.11 7.82 -33.69
CA GLU A 1176 22.32 8.33 -32.57
C GLU A 1176 22.08 7.34 -31.41
N ASP A 1177 22.55 6.10 -31.52
CA ASP A 1177 22.27 4.99 -30.58
C ASP A 1177 23.27 4.93 -29.38
N PRO A 1178 22.80 5.08 -28.12
CA PRO A 1178 23.62 4.91 -26.91
C PRO A 1178 24.32 3.55 -26.82
N HIS A 1179 23.72 2.48 -27.33
CA HIS A 1179 24.27 1.11 -27.25
C HIS A 1179 25.42 0.89 -28.24
N ALA A 1180 25.54 1.71 -29.28
CA ALA A 1180 26.60 1.62 -30.27
C ALA A 1180 28.01 1.85 -29.67
N PHE A 1181 28.11 2.54 -28.53
CA PHE A 1181 29.39 2.75 -27.84
C PHE A 1181 29.93 1.46 -27.19
N VAL A 1182 29.06 0.61 -26.64
CA VAL A 1182 29.45 -0.60 -25.89
C VAL A 1182 29.41 -1.87 -26.73
N GLN A 1183 28.57 -1.90 -27.78
CA GLN A 1183 28.44 -3.02 -28.72
C GLN A 1183 29.78 -3.52 -29.31
N PRO A 1184 30.71 -2.66 -29.79
CA PRO A 1184 32.02 -3.11 -30.28
C PRO A 1184 32.91 -3.74 -29.20
N PHE A 1185 32.72 -3.37 -27.92
CA PHE A 1185 33.42 -3.97 -26.78
C PHE A 1185 32.84 -5.36 -26.49
N LEU A 1186 31.53 -5.47 -26.33
CA LEU A 1186 30.85 -6.74 -26.02
C LEU A 1186 31.10 -7.82 -27.09
N ARG A 1187 31.19 -7.43 -28.38
CA ARG A 1187 31.51 -8.35 -29.48
C ARG A 1187 32.95 -8.89 -29.45
N ASN A 1188 33.88 -8.23 -28.75
CA ASN A 1188 35.31 -8.60 -28.69
C ASN A 1188 35.78 -9.08 -27.30
N VAL A 1189 34.86 -9.18 -26.34
CA VAL A 1189 35.07 -9.60 -24.95
C VAL A 1189 35.25 -11.13 -24.89
N GLY A 1190 36.46 -11.58 -24.53
CA GLY A 1190 36.71 -12.97 -24.12
C GLY A 1190 36.25 -13.24 -22.67
N PRO A 1191 36.52 -14.42 -22.09
CA PRO A 1191 36.08 -14.77 -20.73
C PRO A 1191 36.95 -14.11 -19.64
N ALA A 1192 37.02 -12.79 -19.60
CA ALA A 1192 37.69 -12.03 -18.55
C ALA A 1192 36.68 -11.22 -17.73
N ASP A 1193 36.86 -11.16 -16.41
CA ASP A 1193 35.91 -10.53 -15.48
C ASP A 1193 36.04 -8.98 -15.43
N HIS A 1194 37.10 -8.39 -16.00
CA HIS A 1194 37.42 -6.95 -15.91
C HIS A 1194 37.98 -6.36 -17.20
N TYR A 1195 37.42 -5.23 -17.64
CA TYR A 1195 37.86 -4.45 -18.79
C TYR A 1195 38.30 -3.06 -18.36
N SER A 1196 39.43 -2.55 -18.87
CA SER A 1196 39.79 -1.14 -18.73
C SER A 1196 39.69 -0.43 -20.07
N ILE A 1197 38.90 0.63 -20.10
CA ILE A 1197 38.68 1.56 -21.19
C ILE A 1197 39.43 2.85 -20.86
N ARG A 1198 40.33 3.29 -21.74
CA ARG A 1198 40.95 4.62 -21.61
C ARG A 1198 40.51 5.49 -22.77
N LEU A 1199 39.88 6.62 -22.45
CA LEU A 1199 39.58 7.68 -23.39
C LEU A 1199 40.73 8.69 -23.40
N ARG A 1200 41.23 9.03 -24.58
CA ARG A 1200 42.22 10.10 -24.78
C ARG A 1200 41.51 11.33 -25.33
N LEU A 1201 41.68 12.47 -24.65
CA LEU A 1201 41.20 13.78 -25.09
C LEU A 1201 42.44 14.64 -25.44
N GLY A 1202 42.60 14.97 -26.72
CA GLY A 1202 43.80 15.64 -27.23
C GLY A 1202 45.11 14.88 -27.01
N LYS A 1203 46.23 15.61 -26.97
CA LYS A 1203 47.60 15.04 -26.82
C LYS A 1203 47.97 14.68 -25.38
N HIS A 1204 47.33 15.29 -24.38
CA HIS A 1204 47.82 15.28 -23.00
C HIS A 1204 46.83 14.75 -21.95
N ARG A 1205 45.51 14.72 -22.22
CA ARG A 1205 44.51 14.32 -21.23
C ARG A 1205 44.05 12.87 -21.45
N ARG A 1206 43.98 12.10 -20.37
CA ARG A 1206 43.55 10.69 -20.38
C ARG A 1206 42.54 10.45 -19.26
N ILE A 1207 41.37 9.94 -19.60
CA ILE A 1207 40.33 9.56 -18.63
C ILE A 1207 40.15 8.05 -18.69
N LYS A 1208 40.05 7.42 -17.53
CA LYS A 1208 40.02 5.96 -17.42
C LYS A 1208 38.70 5.49 -16.82
N PHE A 1209 38.09 4.54 -17.52
CA PHE A 1209 36.92 3.78 -17.12
C PHE A 1209 37.33 2.32 -16.95
N GLN A 1210 36.83 1.67 -15.92
CA GLN A 1210 37.00 0.25 -15.63
C GLN A 1210 35.60 -0.35 -15.63
N LEU A 1211 35.32 -1.21 -16.60
CA LEU A 1211 34.03 -1.88 -16.74
C LEU A 1211 34.17 -3.29 -16.15
N PHE A 1212 33.36 -3.56 -15.13
CA PHE A 1212 33.20 -4.88 -14.55
C PHE A 1212 31.99 -5.56 -15.19
N ILE A 1213 32.19 -6.76 -15.72
CA ILE A 1213 31.12 -7.56 -16.33
C ILE A 1213 30.98 -8.81 -15.45
N SER A 1214 29.98 -8.82 -14.56
CA SER A 1214 29.60 -10.05 -13.86
C SER A 1214 29.14 -11.07 -14.92
N LYS A 1215 29.62 -12.32 -14.87
CA LYS A 1215 29.19 -13.40 -15.79
C LYS A 1215 27.67 -13.51 -15.84
N VAL A 1216 27.05 -12.83 -16.80
CA VAL A 1216 25.64 -13.01 -17.13
C VAL A 1216 25.54 -14.32 -17.90
N ASN A 1217 24.75 -15.26 -17.39
CA ASN A 1217 24.43 -16.51 -18.06
C ASN A 1217 23.38 -16.25 -19.17
N THR A 1218 23.70 -15.37 -20.12
CA THR A 1218 22.94 -15.18 -21.36
C THR A 1218 23.90 -14.74 -22.44
N ALA A 1219 24.43 -15.69 -23.21
CA ALA A 1219 24.74 -15.39 -24.60
C ALA A 1219 23.40 -15.30 -25.33
N PRO A 1220 23.00 -14.16 -25.92
CA PRO A 1220 22.11 -14.22 -27.05
C PRO A 1220 22.88 -14.96 -28.14
N ALA A 1221 22.37 -16.11 -28.55
CA ALA A 1221 22.81 -16.72 -29.79
C ALA A 1221 22.51 -15.71 -30.91
N LEU A 1222 23.53 -14.96 -31.32
CA LEU A 1222 23.57 -14.34 -32.64
C LEU A 1222 23.59 -15.51 -33.62
N SER A 1223 22.40 -15.91 -34.07
CA SER A 1223 22.24 -16.75 -35.24
C SER A 1223 22.89 -16.02 -36.40
N SER A 1224 24.03 -16.55 -36.83
CA SER A 1224 24.60 -16.34 -38.15
C SER A 1224 23.51 -16.50 -39.21
N GLY A 1225 23.19 -15.42 -39.93
CA GLY A 1225 22.13 -15.38 -40.92
C GLY A 1225 22.33 -14.27 -41.95
N GLN A 1226 23.36 -14.46 -42.78
CA GLN A 1226 23.51 -14.05 -44.19
C GLN A 1226 23.70 -12.57 -44.61
N SER A 1227 24.78 -12.45 -45.41
CA SER A 1227 25.34 -11.40 -46.30
C SER A 1227 25.75 -10.07 -45.70
#